data_AF-A0A1E5QFR9-F1
#
_entry.id   AF-A0A1E5QFR9-F1
#
_cell.length_a   1.000
_cell.length_b   1.000
_cell.length_c   1.000
_cell.angle_alpha   90.00
_cell.angle_beta   90.00
_cell.angle_gamma   90.00
#
_symmetry.space_group_name_H-M   'P 1'
#
loop_
_entity.id
_entity.type
_entity.pdbx_description
1 polymer ?
#
loop_
_entity_poly.entity_id
_entity_poly.type
_entity_poly.pdbx_seq_one_letter_code
_entity_poly.pdbx_strand_id
1 'polypeptide(L)'
;MRQWFGEEQLWERLKESGKERLRDLVKNPLRLSLLCQTWESGQELPETQAALYERFVRYFYEWKPQEFPVTLTQREELNAALARLALEAIDKGKTRFRISQRFALRVMEEEWLNLACRLGWLNQVDRDKDTEEAFYAFYHPTFQEYFAALAVEDWSFFLTHVPENPQQGIYRIFEPQWKQVILLWLGRGDIDEEAKGAFIQALVEFEDGCKGFYHYQAYFFAAIGTAEFKDCTKVETIICQVIRWSFGYLDIKSQSWSIFPASIAKRAKTALWQTSHDKFIEQSLQLLKACLSEDVSINIIGFLGKIAVGNETAIAALIQLLSTTQSNVTRWNAASSLGKIAVGNETAIAALIQLLSTTQSDVTRWNAASSLGKIAVGNKTAIAALIQLLSTTQSDVTRWNAASSLGKIAVGNETAIAALIQLLSTTQSDVTRWNAASSLGKIAVGNETAIAALIQLLAPTRSEDIRSMAAHSLGKIAIENETAIAALVQILSTTKSASIQYNIASNLGKIAVGNETAIAALVQLLSTTQSVVIRWIAASSLGKIDVENESAIAALVQLLYTTSWDIWLNIETTFWENEIVNTFREDEIFDFVSFRLLNTTKPYGIRRNIVKTFGEIAVENETAIAALVHILYATQFEKDHIIAAKCLGQIAVRNETAIAALVHVLYTTKSENIRWSAANALERIDVGNKNAIAALFQILYSTRYEDIQLSVASILGKIYARNETAIDALVQILSTTKSESIQLSAARILGELAVVNETAIAALVQLLSITKSESIRWSAAKSLEKIAVENEGAIAALVQILSTTKSEGIRWSAASILGKIDVGNEGAIAALVQILSTTKSEGIRWNAAESLETTLITKEHYVEVVSALKDCITDEVYENNFDRFDSCYEIVWKCAQNLSYPDFYQAWHYPTLTPHPEMQETTGVGVTPEALLLNWDNFPQNLAQALKKQPEIADKISVTCIDASQFLDSDNPASEIYVKLVKAGYPRSADGTPKDLQSLKVYCELECPEACLIFYEAPSNPPPQGFSPIFLNALSRFSPANRIAIVSEKPDSSLQTFSPTHPNLIPTLIAWMRATVLED
;
A
#
# COMPACT_ATOMS: atom_id res chain seq x y z
N MET A 1 24.96 20.00 6.85
CA MET A 1 25.13 20.75 8.12
C MET A 1 26.55 21.30 8.27
N ARG A 2 27.60 20.50 8.59
CA ARG A 2 29.00 20.99 8.63
C ARG A 2 29.45 21.70 7.34
N GLN A 3 29.10 21.15 6.18
CA GLN A 3 29.41 21.75 4.88
C GLN A 3 28.54 22.96 4.49
N TRP A 4 27.38 23.16 5.12
CA TRP A 4 26.36 24.12 4.65
C TRP A 4 26.20 25.34 5.56
N PHE A 5 26.41 25.21 6.87
CA PHE A 5 26.09 26.27 7.84
C PHE A 5 27.20 26.56 8.86
N GLY A 6 28.28 25.78 8.92
CA GLY A 6 29.42 26.08 9.82
C GLY A 6 29.17 25.96 11.34
N GLU A 7 27.98 25.57 11.78
CA GLU A 7 27.63 25.53 13.21
C GLU A 7 27.96 24.20 13.90
N GLU A 8 29.20 24.05 14.36
CA GLU A 8 29.65 22.84 15.06
C GLU A 8 28.96 22.66 16.44
N GLN A 9 28.74 23.77 17.16
CA GLN A 9 28.11 23.74 18.49
C GLN A 9 26.64 23.30 18.47
N LEU A 10 25.83 23.76 17.49
CA LEU A 10 24.43 23.33 17.35
C LEU A 10 24.35 21.81 17.12
N TRP A 11 25.28 21.26 16.32
CA TRP A 11 25.33 19.83 16.05
C TRP A 11 25.74 19.01 17.27
N GLU A 12 26.64 19.53 18.11
CA GLU A 12 26.96 18.90 19.39
C GLU A 12 25.75 18.91 20.33
N ARG A 13 25.04 20.04 20.43
CA ARG A 13 23.81 20.14 21.24
C ARG A 13 22.69 19.21 20.77
N LEU A 14 22.47 19.07 19.46
CA LEU A 14 21.50 18.13 18.90
C LEU A 14 21.89 16.65 19.08
N LYS A 15 23.15 16.38 19.44
CA LYS A 15 23.64 15.03 19.76
C LYS A 15 23.57 14.70 21.25
N GLU A 16 23.31 15.67 22.11
CA GLU A 16 23.11 15.42 23.54
C GLU A 16 21.92 14.46 23.75
N SER A 17 22.04 13.59 24.75
CA SER A 17 20.96 12.69 25.16
C SER A 17 19.71 13.50 25.52
N GLY A 18 18.53 13.00 25.15
CA GLY A 18 17.25 13.67 25.39
C GLY A 18 16.85 14.66 24.29
N LYS A 19 17.72 14.91 23.28
CA LYS A 19 17.44 15.79 22.13
C LYS A 19 17.09 15.03 20.85
N GLU A 20 16.89 13.71 20.91
CA GLU A 20 16.61 12.83 19.77
C GLU A 20 15.31 13.24 19.06
N ARG A 21 14.28 13.61 19.83
CA ARG A 21 13.00 14.07 19.32
C ARG A 21 13.13 15.37 18.53
N LEU A 22 13.90 16.32 19.05
CA LEU A 22 14.19 17.57 18.34
C LEU A 22 15.01 17.30 17.08
N ARG A 23 16.03 16.43 17.17
CA ARG A 23 16.84 15.98 16.02
C ARG A 23 15.98 15.33 14.93
N ASP A 24 14.99 14.52 15.31
CA ASP A 24 14.02 13.93 14.38
C ASP A 24 13.11 14.98 13.75
N LEU A 25 12.63 15.95 14.55
CA LEU A 25 11.78 17.03 14.07
C LEU A 25 12.47 17.90 13.01
N VAL A 26 13.78 18.16 13.18
CA VAL A 26 14.59 18.99 12.27
C VAL A 26 15.28 18.20 11.16
N LYS A 27 14.89 16.95 10.91
CA LYS A 27 15.27 16.24 9.66
C LYS A 27 14.71 16.93 8.42
N ASN A 28 13.61 17.68 8.57
CA ASN A 28 13.07 18.50 7.50
C ASN A 28 14.03 19.66 7.18
N PRO A 29 14.49 19.83 5.92
CA PRO A 29 15.46 20.86 5.55
C PRO A 29 15.04 22.29 5.90
N LEU A 30 13.75 22.61 5.80
CA LEU A 30 13.22 23.93 6.17
C LEU A 30 13.36 24.17 7.68
N ARG A 31 12.89 23.22 8.51
CA ARG A 31 12.99 23.35 9.97
C ARG A 31 14.43 23.41 10.44
N LEU A 32 15.32 22.64 9.80
CA LEU A 32 16.74 22.71 10.07
C LEU A 32 17.30 24.10 9.74
N SER A 33 16.95 24.64 8.58
CA SER A 33 17.40 25.97 8.17
C SER A 33 16.92 27.06 9.14
N LEU A 34 15.66 27.00 9.59
CA LEU A 34 15.11 27.90 10.60
C LEU A 34 15.79 27.71 11.96
N LEU A 35 16.07 26.47 12.37
CA LEU A 35 16.80 26.22 13.61
C LEU A 35 18.22 26.81 13.55
N CYS A 36 18.95 26.61 12.46
CA CYS A 36 20.27 27.22 12.26
C CYS A 36 20.19 28.75 12.23
N GLN A 37 19.19 29.33 11.56
CA GLN A 37 19.02 30.78 11.47
C GLN A 37 18.63 31.43 12.80
N THR A 38 17.91 30.70 13.65
CA THR A 38 17.50 31.19 14.97
C THR A 38 18.52 30.88 16.05
N TRP A 39 19.55 30.08 15.76
CA TRP A 39 20.54 29.62 16.74
C TRP A 39 21.50 30.74 17.17
N GLU A 40 21.72 30.86 18.47
CA GLU A 40 22.72 31.75 19.06
C GLU A 40 23.64 30.92 19.97
N SER A 41 24.95 31.17 19.89
CA SER A 41 25.94 30.45 20.70
C SER A 41 25.66 30.66 22.20
N GLY A 42 25.44 29.56 22.93
CA GLY A 42 25.15 29.56 24.37
C GLY A 42 23.67 29.46 24.75
N GLN A 43 22.75 29.49 23.77
CA GLN A 43 21.32 29.34 24.04
C GLN A 43 20.90 27.87 24.24
N GLU A 44 19.92 27.61 25.09
CA GLU A 44 19.33 26.27 25.22
C GLU A 44 18.40 25.92 24.05
N LEU A 45 18.35 24.63 23.70
CA LEU A 45 17.43 24.13 22.68
C LEU A 45 16.03 23.97 23.27
N PRO A 46 14.97 24.43 22.56
CA PRO A 46 13.58 24.26 23.00
C PRO A 46 13.26 22.79 23.31
N GLU A 47 12.53 22.56 24.40
CA GLU A 47 12.18 21.21 24.86
C GLU A 47 10.85 20.72 24.28
N THR A 48 9.91 21.62 23.99
CA THR A 48 8.62 21.32 23.36
C THR A 48 8.58 21.80 21.91
N GLN A 49 7.70 21.20 21.11
CA GLN A 49 7.50 21.67 19.73
C GLN A 49 6.92 23.08 19.72
N ALA A 50 6.00 23.41 20.63
CA ALA A 50 5.40 24.74 20.70
C ALA A 50 6.45 25.83 20.95
N ALA A 51 7.37 25.62 21.88
CA ALA A 51 8.46 26.55 22.16
C ALA A 51 9.41 26.72 20.96
N LEU A 52 9.62 25.67 20.17
CA LEU A 52 10.40 25.77 18.93
C LEU A 52 9.68 26.62 17.88
N TYR A 53 8.37 26.41 17.67
CA TYR A 53 7.60 27.20 16.70
C TYR A 53 7.42 28.64 17.15
N GLU A 54 7.27 28.90 18.44
CA GLU A 54 7.28 30.25 19.00
C GLU A 54 8.57 31.00 18.64
N ARG A 55 9.74 30.33 18.79
CA ARG A 55 11.04 30.88 18.38
C ARG A 55 11.08 31.15 16.87
N PHE A 56 10.56 30.26 16.05
CA PHE A 56 10.50 30.46 14.59
C PHE A 56 9.57 31.62 14.20
N VAL A 57 8.41 31.74 14.83
CA VAL A 57 7.47 32.85 14.61
C VAL A 57 8.11 34.18 15.00
N ARG A 58 8.80 34.24 16.15
CA ARG A 58 9.55 35.43 16.56
C ARG A 58 10.59 35.83 15.51
N TYR A 59 11.41 34.88 15.07
CA TYR A 59 12.42 35.12 14.04
C TYR A 59 11.82 35.59 12.72
N PHE A 60 10.67 35.05 12.32
CA PHE A 60 10.00 35.44 11.08
C PHE A 60 9.71 36.95 11.01
N TYR A 61 9.36 37.57 12.14
CA TYR A 61 9.17 39.02 12.25
C TYR A 61 10.50 39.81 12.34
N GLU A 62 11.58 39.17 12.78
CA GLU A 62 12.91 39.77 12.95
C GLU A 62 13.80 39.69 11.70
N TRP A 63 13.48 38.80 10.75
CA TRP A 63 14.34 38.49 9.61
C TRP A 63 14.50 39.65 8.61
N LYS A 64 13.48 40.51 8.44
CA LYS A 64 13.49 41.64 7.48
C LYS A 64 12.80 42.90 8.03
N PRO A 65 13.29 43.48 9.14
CA PRO A 65 12.59 44.53 9.87
C PRO A 65 12.52 45.86 9.09
N GLN A 66 13.46 46.08 8.15
CA GLN A 66 13.48 47.27 7.30
C GLN A 66 12.56 47.17 6.07
N GLU A 67 12.31 45.95 5.55
CA GLU A 67 11.41 45.75 4.41
C GLU A 67 9.94 45.71 4.85
N PHE A 68 9.67 45.20 6.07
CA PHE A 68 8.31 45.05 6.61
C PHE A 68 8.24 45.48 8.07
N PRO A 69 8.18 46.79 8.37
CA PRO A 69 8.04 47.26 9.74
C PRO A 69 6.66 46.89 10.30
N VAL A 70 6.64 46.19 11.44
CA VAL A 70 5.43 45.76 12.15
C VAL A 70 5.59 46.06 13.63
N THR A 71 4.65 46.81 14.22
CA THR A 71 4.65 47.11 15.67
C THR A 71 4.33 45.86 16.48
N LEU A 72 4.62 45.86 17.79
CA LEU A 72 4.28 44.73 18.66
C LEU A 72 2.78 44.43 18.63
N THR A 73 1.94 45.47 18.76
CA THR A 73 0.47 45.35 18.70
C THR A 73 -0.01 44.73 17.38
N GLN A 74 0.53 45.18 16.24
CA GLN A 74 0.18 44.61 14.94
C GLN A 74 0.60 43.14 14.82
N ARG A 75 1.71 42.72 15.43
CA ARG A 75 2.14 41.31 15.45
C ARG A 75 1.18 40.46 16.27
N GLU A 76 0.75 40.95 17.43
CA GLU A 76 -0.20 40.26 18.31
C GLU A 76 -1.57 40.09 17.64
N GLU A 77 -2.10 41.17 17.07
CA GLU A 77 -3.39 41.17 16.35
C GLU A 77 -3.34 40.27 15.09
N LEU A 78 -2.26 40.34 14.32
CA LEU A 78 -2.05 39.46 13.16
C LEU A 78 -1.94 38.00 13.58
N ASN A 79 -1.17 37.68 14.62
CA ASN A 79 -1.04 36.31 15.11
C ASN A 79 -2.39 35.76 15.59
N ALA A 80 -3.20 36.58 16.28
CA ALA A 80 -4.55 36.20 16.69
C ALA A 80 -5.47 35.95 15.48
N ALA A 81 -5.36 36.78 14.43
CA ALA A 81 -6.11 36.61 13.20
C ALA A 81 -5.70 35.35 12.43
N LEU A 82 -4.39 35.05 12.34
CA LEU A 82 -3.84 33.82 11.79
C LEU A 82 -4.27 32.59 12.60
N ALA A 83 -4.32 32.69 13.93
CA ALA A 83 -4.77 31.65 14.83
C ALA A 83 -6.25 31.28 14.59
N ARG A 84 -7.14 32.26 14.51
CA ARG A 84 -8.56 32.05 14.16
C ARG A 84 -8.72 31.42 12.77
N LEU A 85 -8.01 31.97 11.77
CA LEU A 85 -8.04 31.43 10.41
C LEU A 85 -7.59 29.97 10.37
N ALA A 86 -6.48 29.66 11.04
CA ALA A 86 -5.93 28.32 11.09
C ALA A 86 -6.89 27.33 11.75
N LEU A 87 -7.47 27.69 12.90
CA LEU A 87 -8.42 26.87 13.63
C LEU A 87 -9.66 26.56 12.78
N GLU A 88 -10.33 27.57 12.23
CA GLU A 88 -11.51 27.38 11.38
C GLU A 88 -11.19 26.60 10.09
N ALA A 89 -10.01 26.84 9.51
CA ALA A 89 -9.60 26.15 8.28
C ALA A 89 -9.34 24.65 8.50
N ILE A 90 -8.81 24.27 9.67
CA ILE A 90 -8.61 22.86 10.06
C ILE A 90 -9.94 22.20 10.40
N ASP A 91 -10.80 22.87 11.18
CA ASP A 91 -12.10 22.33 11.62
C ASP A 91 -13.02 21.99 10.43
N LYS A 92 -12.96 22.77 9.34
CA LYS A 92 -13.74 22.50 8.12
C LYS A 92 -13.14 21.45 7.18
N GLY A 93 -11.95 20.91 7.49
CA GLY A 93 -11.28 19.81 6.78
C GLY A 93 -10.83 20.12 5.34
N LYS A 94 -11.76 20.54 4.47
CA LYS A 94 -11.56 20.84 3.04
C LYS A 94 -10.66 22.07 2.78
N THR A 95 -10.49 22.92 3.78
CA THR A 95 -9.74 24.18 3.69
C THR A 95 -8.34 24.11 4.30
N ARG A 96 -7.93 22.97 4.87
CA ARG A 96 -6.67 22.84 5.61
C ARG A 96 -5.46 23.29 4.78
N PHE A 97 -5.32 22.84 3.53
CA PHE A 97 -4.17 23.19 2.68
C PHE A 97 -4.50 24.20 1.58
N ARG A 98 -5.77 24.61 1.48
CA ARG A 98 -6.29 25.44 0.38
C ARG A 98 -7.38 26.36 0.93
N ILE A 99 -7.01 27.58 1.29
CA ILE A 99 -7.89 28.57 1.92
C ILE A 99 -8.35 29.56 0.86
N SER A 100 -9.66 29.66 0.62
CA SER A 100 -10.19 30.61 -0.38
C SER A 100 -10.09 32.05 0.11
N GLN A 101 -9.91 33.01 -0.80
CA GLN A 101 -9.87 34.43 -0.46
C GLN A 101 -11.11 34.88 0.31
N ARG A 102 -12.31 34.47 -0.14
CA ARG A 102 -13.57 34.80 0.55
C ARG A 102 -13.60 34.25 1.97
N PHE A 103 -13.11 33.03 2.16
CA PHE A 103 -13.03 32.43 3.48
C PHE A 103 -12.04 33.19 4.37
N ALA A 104 -10.86 33.52 3.87
CA ALA A 104 -9.85 34.26 4.61
C ALA A 104 -10.37 35.66 5.02
N LEU A 105 -10.94 36.41 4.07
CA LEU A 105 -11.53 37.72 4.34
C LEU A 105 -12.63 37.69 5.40
N ARG A 106 -13.47 36.64 5.42
CA ARG A 106 -14.52 36.48 6.42
C ARG A 106 -13.97 36.29 7.83
N VAL A 107 -12.86 35.56 7.98
CA VAL A 107 -12.34 35.15 9.30
C VAL A 107 -11.32 36.14 9.86
N MET A 108 -10.48 36.71 9.00
CA MET A 108 -9.35 37.55 9.41
C MET A 108 -9.42 38.98 8.89
N GLU A 109 -10.49 39.39 8.18
CA GLU A 109 -10.63 40.73 7.62
C GLU A 109 -9.56 41.08 6.55
N GLU A 110 -9.81 42.13 5.78
CA GLU A 110 -8.97 42.50 4.64
C GLU A 110 -7.59 43.04 5.06
N GLU A 111 -7.53 43.83 6.14
CA GLU A 111 -6.29 44.39 6.66
C GLU A 111 -5.28 43.31 7.03
N TRP A 112 -5.69 42.32 7.81
CA TRP A 112 -4.79 41.26 8.28
C TRP A 112 -4.45 40.26 7.18
N LEU A 113 -5.37 39.98 6.24
CA LEU A 113 -5.06 39.15 5.07
C LEU A 113 -3.94 39.79 4.24
N ASN A 114 -4.07 41.09 3.95
CA ASN A 114 -3.06 41.81 3.18
C ASN A 114 -1.70 41.83 3.92
N LEU A 115 -1.71 42.04 5.24
CA LEU A 115 -0.49 42.01 6.04
C LEU A 115 0.14 40.61 6.08
N ALA A 116 -0.66 39.55 6.26
CA ALA A 116 -0.21 38.16 6.25
C ALA A 116 0.43 37.77 4.91
N CYS A 117 -0.17 38.19 3.79
CA CYS A 117 0.38 37.97 2.46
C CYS A 117 1.67 38.74 2.21
N ARG A 118 1.72 40.00 2.64
CA ARG A 118 2.92 40.84 2.50
C ARG A 118 4.12 40.27 3.27
N LEU A 119 3.87 39.72 4.46
CA LEU A 119 4.89 39.10 5.29
C LEU A 119 5.25 37.67 4.84
N GLY A 120 4.44 37.04 3.98
CA GLY A 120 4.65 35.67 3.51
C GLY A 120 4.12 34.57 4.45
N TRP A 121 3.33 34.94 5.46
CA TRP A 121 2.62 33.97 6.30
C TRP A 121 1.55 33.22 5.51
N LEU A 122 0.87 33.91 4.61
CA LEU A 122 -0.10 33.36 3.66
C LEU A 122 0.39 33.60 2.24
N ASN A 123 0.68 32.52 1.50
CA ASN A 123 1.14 32.61 0.12
C ASN A 123 0.00 32.23 -0.81
N GLN A 124 -0.22 33.01 -1.87
CA GLN A 124 -1.16 32.63 -2.91
C GLN A 124 -0.57 31.44 -3.68
N VAL A 125 -1.29 30.32 -3.68
CA VAL A 125 -0.83 29.05 -4.27
C VAL A 125 -1.54 28.69 -5.57
N ASP A 126 -2.78 29.17 -5.76
CA ASP A 126 -3.60 28.83 -6.93
C ASP A 126 -4.73 29.86 -7.16
N ARG A 127 -5.45 29.70 -8.26
CA ARG A 127 -6.73 30.36 -8.53
C ARG A 127 -7.79 29.35 -8.97
N ASP A 128 -9.04 29.59 -8.59
CA ASP A 128 -10.15 28.85 -9.14
C ASP A 128 -10.21 29.01 -10.67
N LYS A 129 -10.48 27.92 -11.40
CA LYS A 129 -10.49 27.97 -12.87
C LYS A 129 -11.69 28.71 -13.45
N ASP A 130 -12.82 28.70 -12.75
CA ASP A 130 -14.08 29.26 -13.24
C ASP A 130 -14.34 30.64 -12.64
N THR A 131 -14.01 30.84 -11.37
CA THR A 131 -14.29 32.09 -10.63
C THR A 131 -13.09 33.01 -10.49
N GLU A 132 -11.89 32.56 -10.88
CA GLU A 132 -10.59 33.23 -10.69
C GLU A 132 -10.25 33.59 -9.22
N GLU A 133 -11.01 33.05 -8.25
CA GLU A 133 -10.82 33.28 -6.81
C GLU A 133 -9.43 32.81 -6.38
N ALA A 134 -8.68 33.68 -5.69
CA ALA A 134 -7.36 33.33 -5.19
C ALA A 134 -7.46 32.33 -4.02
N PHE A 135 -6.53 31.39 -3.99
CA PHE A 135 -6.35 30.46 -2.88
C PHE A 135 -5.00 30.67 -2.22
N TYR A 136 -5.01 30.61 -0.89
CA TYR A 136 -3.86 30.82 -0.03
C TYR A 136 -3.53 29.55 0.75
N ALA A 137 -2.25 29.40 1.07
CA ALA A 137 -1.76 28.42 2.02
C ALA A 137 -0.81 29.09 3.01
N PHE A 138 -0.73 28.56 4.23
CA PHE A 138 0.27 28.98 5.20
C PHE A 138 1.68 28.69 4.69
N TYR A 139 2.66 29.46 5.16
CA TYR A 139 4.09 29.26 4.86
C TYR A 139 4.54 27.78 4.97
N HIS A 140 4.03 27.08 5.98
CA HIS A 140 4.11 25.62 6.07
C HIS A 140 2.90 25.09 6.86
N PRO A 141 2.36 23.89 6.57
CA PRO A 141 1.21 23.33 7.29
C PRO A 141 1.37 23.26 8.80
N THR A 142 2.59 23.07 9.29
CA THR A 142 2.83 23.01 10.75
C THR A 142 2.86 24.36 11.44
N PHE A 143 3.05 25.47 10.69
CA PHE A 143 2.77 26.81 11.25
C PHE A 143 1.27 27.03 11.38
N GLN A 144 0.47 26.54 10.42
CA GLN A 144 -0.99 26.57 10.57
C GLN A 144 -1.44 25.77 11.80
N GLU A 145 -0.91 24.56 11.99
CA GLU A 145 -1.22 23.75 13.19
C GLU A 145 -0.79 24.43 14.49
N TYR A 146 0.35 25.14 14.48
CA TYR A 146 0.80 25.96 15.62
C TYR A 146 -0.14 27.13 15.90
N PHE A 147 -0.50 27.91 14.89
CA PHE A 147 -1.45 29.02 15.05
C PHE A 147 -2.83 28.51 15.50
N ALA A 148 -3.31 27.39 14.96
CA ALA A 148 -4.55 26.76 15.42
C ALA A 148 -4.45 26.35 16.89
N ALA A 149 -3.30 25.82 17.33
CA ALA A 149 -3.10 25.45 18.72
C ALA A 149 -3.15 26.66 19.65
N LEU A 150 -2.68 27.84 19.21
CA LEU A 150 -2.77 29.10 19.97
C LEU A 150 -4.21 29.59 20.16
N ALA A 151 -5.12 29.29 19.21
CA ALA A 151 -6.52 29.69 19.29
C ALA A 151 -7.36 28.82 20.25
N VAL A 152 -6.84 27.68 20.72
CA VAL A 152 -7.55 26.80 21.65
C VAL A 152 -7.17 27.15 23.08
N GLU A 153 -8.15 27.59 23.87
CA GLU A 153 -7.93 27.94 25.28
C GLU A 153 -8.03 26.74 26.21
N ASP A 154 -9.02 25.87 25.98
CA ASP A 154 -9.35 24.76 26.86
C ASP A 154 -9.41 23.41 26.12
N TRP A 155 -9.02 22.34 26.82
CA TRP A 155 -8.94 21.00 26.24
C TRP A 155 -10.30 20.38 25.92
N SER A 156 -11.41 20.90 26.49
CA SER A 156 -12.79 20.47 26.15
C SER A 156 -13.11 20.66 24.67
N PHE A 157 -12.42 21.59 24.00
CA PHE A 157 -12.45 21.74 22.56
C PHE A 157 -12.05 20.44 21.83
N PHE A 158 -11.06 19.71 22.37
CA PHE A 158 -10.60 18.45 21.78
C PHE A 158 -11.41 17.25 22.23
N LEU A 159 -11.83 17.23 23.50
CA LEU A 159 -12.49 16.10 24.12
C LEU A 159 -13.60 16.54 25.08
N THR A 160 -14.83 16.16 24.75
CA THR A 160 -15.97 16.18 25.69
C THR A 160 -16.59 14.79 25.63
N HIS A 161 -16.21 13.93 26.58
CA HIS A 161 -16.66 12.54 26.59
C HIS A 161 -18.04 12.44 27.27
N VAL A 162 -19.04 11.91 26.53
CA VAL A 162 -20.37 11.60 27.05
C VAL A 162 -20.55 10.08 27.03
N PRO A 163 -20.38 9.39 28.17
CA PRO A 163 -20.56 7.94 28.26
C PRO A 163 -21.94 7.53 27.77
N GLU A 164 -22.03 6.34 27.16
CA GLU A 164 -23.26 5.72 26.65
C GLU A 164 -24.00 6.48 25.53
N ASN A 165 -23.70 7.75 25.30
CA ASN A 165 -24.28 8.58 24.25
C ASN A 165 -23.22 9.44 23.53
N PRO A 166 -22.26 8.81 22.83
CA PRO A 166 -21.15 9.53 22.20
C PRO A 166 -21.58 10.46 21.06
N GLN A 167 -22.81 10.39 20.56
CA GLN A 167 -23.31 11.34 19.56
C GLN A 167 -23.40 12.79 20.09
N GLN A 168 -23.43 12.97 21.42
CA GLN A 168 -23.45 14.29 22.06
C GLN A 168 -22.05 14.79 22.47
N GLY A 169 -21.03 13.95 22.31
CA GLY A 169 -19.66 14.28 22.71
C GLY A 169 -18.81 14.89 21.60
N ILE A 170 -17.60 15.31 21.97
CA ILE A 170 -16.57 15.83 21.06
C ILE A 170 -15.35 14.90 21.17
N TYR A 171 -14.85 14.39 20.04
CA TYR A 171 -13.79 13.38 20.02
C TYR A 171 -12.68 13.68 19.00
N ARG A 172 -12.29 14.96 18.88
CA ARG A 172 -11.23 15.41 17.96
C ARG A 172 -9.88 14.72 18.22
N ILE A 173 -9.69 14.13 19.40
CA ILE A 173 -8.52 13.32 19.76
C ILE A 173 -8.30 12.10 18.84
N PHE A 174 -9.34 11.60 18.18
CA PHE A 174 -9.26 10.47 17.22
C PHE A 174 -9.17 10.93 15.77
N GLU A 175 -9.31 12.22 15.51
CA GLU A 175 -9.24 12.79 14.16
C GLU A 175 -7.78 13.12 13.78
N PRO A 176 -7.24 12.56 12.68
CA PRO A 176 -5.83 12.73 12.33
C PRO A 176 -5.37 14.18 12.14
N GLN A 177 -6.28 15.09 11.75
CA GLN A 177 -5.99 16.50 11.52
C GLN A 177 -5.69 17.28 12.80
N TRP A 178 -6.24 16.86 13.94
CA TRP A 178 -6.05 17.55 15.22
C TRP A 178 -4.83 17.05 15.99
N LYS A 179 -4.26 15.90 15.61
CA LYS A 179 -3.12 15.30 16.31
C LYS A 179 -2.00 16.31 16.59
N GLN A 180 -1.55 17.02 15.57
CA GLN A 180 -0.42 17.95 15.71
C GLN A 180 -0.80 19.23 16.46
N VAL A 181 -2.04 19.69 16.32
CA VAL A 181 -2.59 20.83 17.07
C VAL A 181 -2.63 20.52 18.57
N ILE A 182 -3.12 19.34 18.95
CA ILE A 182 -3.19 18.90 20.35
C ILE A 182 -1.79 18.77 20.96
N LEU A 183 -0.82 18.20 20.23
CA LEU A 183 0.56 18.10 20.72
C LEU A 183 1.21 19.48 20.91
N LEU A 184 0.98 20.42 19.99
CA LEU A 184 1.43 21.80 20.14
C LEU A 184 0.72 22.48 21.32
N TRP A 185 -0.57 22.24 21.52
CA TRP A 185 -1.32 22.76 22.66
C TRP A 185 -0.77 22.24 23.99
N LEU A 186 -0.46 20.95 24.11
CA LEU A 186 0.16 20.37 25.31
C LEU A 186 1.54 20.99 25.61
N GLY A 187 2.28 21.38 24.58
CA GLY A 187 3.62 21.95 24.69
C GLY A 187 3.68 23.45 24.96
N ARG A 188 2.54 24.15 24.93
CA ARG A 188 2.42 25.60 25.17
C ARG A 188 2.76 25.95 26.61
N GLY A 189 3.60 26.97 26.82
CA GLY A 189 3.98 27.42 28.16
C GLY A 189 2.92 28.25 28.89
N ASP A 190 1.97 28.83 28.14
CA ASP A 190 0.92 29.73 28.65
C ASP A 190 -0.35 29.00 29.12
N ILE A 191 -0.45 27.69 28.84
CA ILE A 191 -1.54 26.84 29.35
C ILE A 191 -1.17 26.28 30.72
N ASP A 192 -2.13 26.38 31.66
CA ASP A 192 -2.01 25.89 33.03
C ASP A 192 -1.68 24.38 33.11
N GLU A 193 -0.81 24.01 34.05
CA GLU A 193 -0.35 22.63 34.22
C GLU A 193 -1.47 21.69 34.72
N GLU A 194 -2.41 22.18 35.53
CA GLU A 194 -3.56 21.39 36.00
C GLU A 194 -4.49 21.07 34.83
N ALA A 195 -4.71 22.02 33.92
CA ALA A 195 -5.49 21.80 32.70
C ALA A 195 -4.87 20.73 31.79
N LYS A 196 -3.55 20.78 31.57
CA LYS A 196 -2.82 19.74 30.82
C LYS A 196 -2.90 18.38 31.52
N GLY A 197 -2.73 18.37 32.85
CA GLY A 197 -2.84 17.16 33.68
C GLY A 197 -4.24 16.53 33.61
N ALA A 198 -5.29 17.35 33.69
CA ALA A 198 -6.68 16.92 33.56
C ALA A 198 -6.97 16.34 32.17
N PHE A 199 -6.43 16.95 31.11
CA PHE A 199 -6.59 16.42 29.75
C PHE A 199 -5.89 15.06 29.58
N ILE A 200 -4.63 14.93 30.01
CA ILE A 200 -3.92 13.64 29.98
C ILE A 200 -4.67 12.59 30.79
N GLN A 201 -5.24 12.97 31.93
CA GLN A 201 -6.06 12.07 32.74
C GLN A 201 -7.31 11.60 32.01
N ALA A 202 -8.05 12.51 31.37
CA ALA A 202 -9.24 12.18 30.59
C ALA A 202 -8.93 11.21 29.43
N LEU A 203 -7.74 11.30 28.82
CA LEU A 203 -7.29 10.35 27.80
C LEU A 203 -6.96 8.96 28.37
N VAL A 204 -6.31 8.92 29.53
CA VAL A 204 -5.90 7.67 30.21
C VAL A 204 -7.10 6.91 30.76
N GLU A 205 -8.09 7.63 31.26
CA GLU A 205 -9.33 7.09 31.84
C GLU A 205 -10.48 7.02 30.85
N PHE A 206 -10.20 7.16 29.55
CA PHE A 206 -11.23 7.13 28.51
C PHE A 206 -11.96 5.77 28.52
N GLU A 207 -13.23 5.79 28.91
CA GLU A 207 -14.11 4.62 28.90
C GLU A 207 -14.81 4.51 27.55
N ASP A 208 -14.36 3.60 26.69
CA ASP A 208 -14.89 3.55 25.33
C ASP A 208 -16.22 2.80 25.20
N GLY A 209 -16.56 1.92 26.15
CA GLY A 209 -17.72 1.05 26.07
C GLY A 209 -17.67 0.02 24.94
N CYS A 210 -16.53 -0.17 24.26
CA CYS A 210 -16.40 -1.02 23.08
C CYS A 210 -15.12 -1.86 23.13
N LYS A 211 -14.91 -2.65 24.21
CA LYS A 211 -13.78 -3.59 24.35
C LYS A 211 -12.38 -2.95 24.20
N GLY A 212 -12.24 -1.65 24.44
CA GLY A 212 -10.94 -0.99 24.56
C GLY A 212 -10.35 -0.44 23.25
N PHE A 213 -11.00 -0.59 22.08
CA PHE A 213 -10.51 -0.08 20.80
C PHE A 213 -10.13 1.41 20.84
N TYR A 214 -10.95 2.27 21.44
CA TYR A 214 -10.68 3.70 21.54
C TYR A 214 -9.97 4.07 22.85
N HIS A 215 -10.11 3.25 23.90
CA HIS A 215 -9.30 3.37 25.10
C HIS A 215 -7.81 3.26 24.77
N TYR A 216 -7.39 2.21 24.05
CA TYR A 216 -5.98 2.06 23.65
C TYR A 216 -5.50 3.24 22.80
N GLN A 217 -6.33 3.73 21.86
CA GLN A 217 -5.98 4.87 21.03
C GLN A 217 -5.79 6.15 21.85
N ALA A 218 -6.71 6.45 22.78
CA ALA A 218 -6.61 7.61 23.68
C ALA A 218 -5.38 7.50 24.59
N TYR A 219 -5.12 6.31 25.13
CA TYR A 219 -3.98 6.05 26.01
C TYR A 219 -2.63 6.18 25.27
N PHE A 220 -2.54 5.66 24.03
CA PHE A 220 -1.37 5.87 23.18
C PHE A 220 -1.18 7.34 22.87
N PHE A 221 -2.25 8.09 22.66
CA PHE A 221 -2.20 9.53 22.45
C PHE A 221 -1.68 10.25 23.70
N ALA A 222 -2.17 9.90 24.89
CA ALA A 222 -1.69 10.42 26.17
C ALA A 222 -0.18 10.17 26.33
N ALA A 223 0.26 8.94 26.02
CA ALA A 223 1.68 8.59 26.06
C ALA A 223 2.53 9.48 25.15
N ILE A 224 2.09 9.73 23.91
CA ILE A 224 2.77 10.66 22.99
C ILE A 224 2.76 12.09 23.56
N GLY A 225 1.64 12.52 24.15
CA GLY A 225 1.47 13.83 24.77
C GLY A 225 2.44 14.11 25.93
N THR A 226 2.87 13.07 26.65
CA THR A 226 3.90 13.22 27.72
C THR A 226 5.22 13.78 27.21
N ALA A 227 5.53 13.66 25.92
CA ALA A 227 6.73 14.26 25.34
C ALA A 227 6.65 15.79 25.21
N GLU A 228 5.45 16.36 25.26
CA GLU A 228 5.19 17.80 25.20
C GLU A 228 4.89 18.40 26.57
N PHE A 229 4.47 17.58 27.53
CA PHE A 229 4.17 18.02 28.91
C PHE A 229 5.20 17.47 29.91
N LYS A 230 6.25 18.27 30.15
CA LYS A 230 7.40 17.91 31.00
C LYS A 230 7.03 17.55 32.43
N ASP A 231 6.15 18.34 33.03
CA ASP A 231 5.76 18.22 34.44
C ASP A 231 4.60 17.22 34.67
N CYS A 232 4.35 16.37 33.67
CA CYS A 232 3.35 15.31 33.77
C CYS A 232 3.70 14.30 34.88
N THR A 233 2.96 14.37 35.99
CA THR A 233 3.13 13.48 37.15
C THR A 233 2.82 12.01 36.85
N LYS A 234 2.06 11.72 35.78
CA LYS A 234 1.62 10.37 35.38
C LYS A 234 2.52 9.70 34.34
N VAL A 235 3.59 10.37 33.89
CA VAL A 235 4.45 9.88 32.80
C VAL A 235 4.97 8.46 33.02
N GLU A 236 5.37 8.14 34.25
CA GLU A 236 5.89 6.81 34.62
C GLU A 236 4.82 5.73 34.50
N THR A 237 3.63 5.97 35.05
CA THR A 237 2.51 5.03 35.00
C THR A 237 2.08 4.77 33.55
N ILE A 238 1.97 5.82 32.75
CA ILE A 238 1.56 5.74 31.34
C ILE A 238 2.57 4.94 30.53
N ILE A 239 3.86 5.28 30.63
CA ILE A 239 4.93 4.59 29.90
C ILE A 239 4.99 3.12 30.32
N CYS A 240 4.93 2.80 31.61
CA CYS A 240 4.90 1.42 32.10
C CYS A 240 3.77 0.61 31.47
N GLN A 241 2.57 1.18 31.38
CA GLN A 241 1.42 0.50 30.80
C GLN A 241 1.60 0.26 29.30
N VAL A 242 2.10 1.25 28.55
CA VAL A 242 2.37 1.08 27.11
C VAL A 242 3.49 0.05 26.87
N ILE A 243 4.48 -0.05 27.76
CA ILE A 243 5.50 -1.11 27.70
C ILE A 243 4.85 -2.49 27.87
N ARG A 244 3.93 -2.65 28.82
CA ARG A 244 3.16 -3.90 29.01
C ARG A 244 2.36 -4.25 27.76
N TRP A 245 1.70 -3.30 27.12
CA TRP A 245 0.99 -3.55 25.86
C TRP A 245 1.93 -3.87 24.69
N SER A 246 3.17 -3.38 24.73
CA SER A 246 4.16 -3.62 23.68
C SER A 246 4.81 -5.00 23.76
N PHE A 247 5.07 -5.50 24.96
CA PHE A 247 5.88 -6.71 25.19
C PHE A 247 5.19 -7.79 26.05
N GLY A 248 4.00 -7.51 26.57
CA GLY A 248 3.28 -8.37 27.50
C GLY A 248 3.67 -8.14 28.96
N TYR A 249 3.05 -8.91 29.86
CA TYR A 249 3.34 -8.92 31.28
C TYR A 249 3.20 -10.34 31.87
N LEU A 250 3.85 -10.59 33.01
CA LEU A 250 3.62 -11.80 33.79
C LEU A 250 2.34 -11.65 34.58
N ASP A 251 1.34 -12.47 34.28
CA ASP A 251 0.15 -12.56 35.12
C ASP A 251 0.49 -13.40 36.36
N ILE A 252 0.47 -12.74 37.52
CA ILE A 252 0.81 -13.33 38.81
C ILE A 252 -0.17 -14.44 39.19
N LYS A 253 -1.43 -14.36 38.75
CA LYS A 253 -2.48 -15.33 39.08
C LYS A 253 -2.35 -16.60 38.26
N SER A 254 -2.11 -16.48 36.94
CA SER A 254 -1.96 -17.62 36.04
C SER A 254 -0.54 -18.18 35.99
N GLN A 255 0.45 -17.43 36.51
CA GLN A 255 1.89 -17.69 36.32
C GLN A 255 2.30 -17.85 34.85
N SER A 256 1.51 -17.29 33.92
CA SER A 256 1.77 -17.32 32.49
C SER A 256 2.03 -15.92 31.95
N TRP A 257 2.80 -15.83 30.87
CA TRP A 257 3.03 -14.56 30.18
C TRP A 257 1.83 -14.24 29.31
N SER A 258 1.25 -13.06 29.49
CA SER A 258 0.13 -12.57 28.68
C SER A 258 0.63 -11.62 27.61
N ILE A 259 0.24 -11.86 26.36
CA ILE A 259 0.53 -11.02 25.19
C ILE A 259 -0.75 -10.33 24.70
N PHE A 260 -0.60 -9.19 24.03
CA PHE A 260 -1.71 -8.44 23.44
C PHE A 260 -1.79 -8.69 21.93
N PRO A 261 -2.98 -8.52 21.31
CA PRO A 261 -3.14 -8.56 19.85
C PRO A 261 -2.06 -7.76 19.10
N ALA A 262 -1.66 -8.26 17.94
CA ALA A 262 -0.50 -7.74 17.21
C ALA A 262 -0.62 -6.24 16.87
N SER A 263 -1.82 -5.78 16.50
CA SER A 263 -2.13 -4.38 16.23
C SER A 263 -1.90 -3.48 17.44
N ILE A 264 -2.33 -3.89 18.63
CA ILE A 264 -2.12 -3.14 19.87
C ILE A 264 -0.63 -3.08 20.17
N ALA A 265 0.07 -4.23 20.14
CA ALA A 265 1.50 -4.27 20.43
C ALA A 265 2.32 -3.42 19.43
N LYS A 266 1.94 -3.43 18.15
CA LYS A 266 2.57 -2.59 17.11
C LYS A 266 2.31 -1.11 17.34
N ARG A 267 1.09 -0.72 17.71
CA ARG A 267 0.75 0.68 18.02
C ARG A 267 1.35 1.16 19.31
N ALA A 268 1.38 0.34 20.36
CA ALA A 268 2.06 0.60 21.61
C ALA A 268 3.54 0.88 21.36
N LYS A 269 4.24 0.02 20.61
CA LYS A 269 5.63 0.25 20.18
C LYS A 269 5.77 1.59 19.46
N THR A 270 4.87 1.90 18.53
CA THR A 270 4.88 3.18 17.77
C THR A 270 4.66 4.39 18.69
N ALA A 271 3.81 4.28 19.71
CA ALA A 271 3.60 5.33 20.69
C ALA A 271 4.86 5.55 21.54
N LEU A 272 5.52 4.46 21.99
CA LEU A 272 6.80 4.53 22.71
C LEU A 272 7.91 5.24 21.91
N TRP A 273 7.94 5.07 20.59
CA TRP A 273 8.86 5.81 19.72
C TRP A 273 8.65 7.33 19.75
N GLN A 274 7.44 7.77 20.09
CA GLN A 274 7.02 9.17 20.06
C GLN A 274 6.91 9.80 21.46
N THR A 275 7.17 9.04 22.54
CA THR A 275 7.19 9.53 23.93
C THR A 275 8.54 10.13 24.33
N SER A 276 8.67 10.58 25.59
CA SER A 276 9.96 10.97 26.17
C SER A 276 10.93 9.78 26.22
N HIS A 277 11.96 9.81 25.36
CA HIS A 277 12.94 8.72 25.21
C HIS A 277 13.69 8.44 26.51
N ASP A 278 14.05 9.47 27.28
CA ASP A 278 14.80 9.29 28.53
C ASP A 278 13.98 8.53 29.58
N LYS A 279 12.72 8.93 29.79
CA LYS A 279 11.83 8.23 30.73
C LYS A 279 11.47 6.82 30.26
N PHE A 280 11.29 6.65 28.95
CA PHE A 280 11.10 5.33 28.38
C PHE A 280 12.31 4.42 28.61
N ILE A 281 13.53 4.92 28.36
CA ILE A 281 14.76 4.17 28.58
C ILE A 281 14.87 3.80 30.06
N GLU A 282 14.67 4.74 30.97
CA GLU A 282 14.69 4.51 32.42
C GLU A 282 13.75 3.36 32.83
N GLN A 283 12.48 3.41 32.40
CA GLN A 283 11.47 2.40 32.75
C GLN A 283 11.74 1.05 32.07
N SER A 284 12.22 1.05 30.83
CA SER A 284 12.63 -0.17 30.13
C SER A 284 13.81 -0.85 30.82
N LEU A 285 14.75 -0.08 31.35
CA LEU A 285 15.89 -0.60 32.10
C LEU A 285 15.46 -1.13 33.48
N GLN A 286 14.51 -0.50 34.15
CA GLN A 286 13.93 -1.04 35.39
C GLN A 286 13.22 -2.36 35.12
N LEU A 287 12.41 -2.44 34.07
CA LEU A 287 11.73 -3.67 33.66
C LEU A 287 12.74 -4.76 33.28
N LEU A 288 13.80 -4.44 32.56
CA LEU A 288 14.87 -5.40 32.24
C LEU A 288 15.55 -5.97 33.50
N LYS A 289 15.68 -5.18 34.57
CA LYS A 289 16.19 -5.65 35.88
C LYS A 289 15.18 -6.53 36.63
N ALA A 290 13.89 -6.26 36.48
CA ALA A 290 12.81 -6.97 37.16
C ALA A 290 12.30 -8.21 36.40
N CYS A 291 12.55 -8.31 35.09
CA CYS A 291 11.96 -9.34 34.23
C CYS A 291 12.66 -10.69 34.38
N LEU A 292 11.86 -11.75 34.55
CA LEU A 292 12.32 -13.15 34.57
C LEU A 292 12.17 -13.86 33.21
N SER A 293 11.52 -13.22 32.23
CA SER A 293 11.27 -13.79 30.89
C SER A 293 12.37 -13.41 29.89
N GLU A 294 12.91 -14.42 29.20
CA GLU A 294 13.99 -14.26 28.21
C GLU A 294 13.51 -13.52 26.95
N ASP A 295 12.34 -13.88 26.40
CA ASP A 295 11.81 -13.28 25.16
C ASP A 295 11.53 -11.78 25.31
N VAL A 296 11.00 -11.40 26.47
CA VAL A 296 10.66 -10.01 26.80
C VAL A 296 11.93 -9.20 26.96
N SER A 297 12.92 -9.76 27.65
CA SER A 297 14.24 -9.15 27.79
C SER A 297 14.88 -8.91 26.42
N ILE A 298 14.83 -9.90 25.52
CA ILE A 298 15.36 -9.78 24.15
C ILE A 298 14.64 -8.67 23.37
N ASN A 299 13.31 -8.61 23.47
CA ASN A 299 12.52 -7.58 22.80
C ASN A 299 12.85 -6.17 23.31
N ILE A 300 12.98 -5.99 24.63
CA ILE A 300 13.38 -4.73 25.26
C ILE A 300 14.79 -4.33 24.82
N ILE A 301 15.76 -5.26 24.89
CA ILE A 301 17.14 -5.03 24.43
C ILE A 301 17.17 -4.62 22.96
N GLY A 302 16.43 -5.34 22.11
CA GLY A 302 16.33 -5.05 20.70
C GLY A 302 15.69 -3.68 20.41
N PHE A 303 14.74 -3.25 21.24
CA PHE A 303 14.11 -1.93 21.15
C PHE A 303 15.06 -0.81 21.61
N LEU A 304 15.73 -0.99 22.76
CA LEU A 304 16.79 -0.09 23.24
C LEU A 304 17.88 0.08 22.18
N GLY A 305 18.28 -1.01 21.51
CA GLY A 305 19.24 -1.00 20.40
C GLY A 305 18.80 -0.18 19.18
N LYS A 306 17.54 0.24 19.08
CA LYS A 306 17.01 1.09 18.00
C LYS A 306 16.84 2.56 18.42
N ILE A 307 16.50 2.82 19.69
CA ILE A 307 16.14 4.16 20.15
C ILE A 307 17.26 4.85 20.95
N ALA A 308 18.11 4.09 21.64
CA ALA A 308 18.99 4.63 22.68
C ALA A 308 20.37 5.03 22.13
N VAL A 309 20.41 5.54 20.89
CA VAL A 309 21.67 5.86 20.18
C VAL A 309 22.41 6.97 20.94
N GLY A 310 23.57 6.63 21.52
CA GLY A 310 24.38 7.54 22.32
C GLY A 310 23.94 7.71 23.78
N ASN A 311 22.89 7.02 24.24
CA ASN A 311 22.42 7.14 25.62
C ASN A 311 23.33 6.36 26.58
N GLU A 312 24.08 7.08 27.43
CA GLU A 312 25.08 6.51 28.34
C GLU A 312 24.48 5.54 29.37
N THR A 313 23.26 5.80 29.85
CA THR A 313 22.59 4.92 30.83
C THR A 313 22.21 3.58 30.21
N ALA A 314 21.67 3.58 28.98
CA ALA A 314 21.36 2.38 28.24
C ALA A 314 22.63 1.60 27.88
N ILE A 315 23.69 2.30 27.45
CA ILE A 315 25.00 1.70 27.17
C ILE A 315 25.55 1.01 28.43
N ALA A 316 25.58 1.71 29.57
CA ALA A 316 26.05 1.16 30.83
C ALA A 316 25.25 -0.07 31.28
N ALA A 317 23.92 -0.03 31.15
CA ALA A 317 23.06 -1.15 31.50
C ALA A 317 23.26 -2.37 30.58
N LEU A 318 23.42 -2.17 29.28
CA LEU A 318 23.73 -3.26 28.34
C LEU A 318 25.14 -3.83 28.59
N ILE A 319 26.12 -3.01 28.95
CA ILE A 319 27.46 -3.47 29.39
C ILE A 319 27.34 -4.33 30.65
N GLN A 320 26.57 -3.88 31.65
CA GLN A 320 26.33 -4.67 32.85
C GLN A 320 25.69 -6.02 32.49
N LEU A 321 24.68 -6.01 31.61
CA LEU A 321 23.99 -7.22 31.17
C LEU A 321 24.93 -8.23 30.49
N LEU A 322 25.94 -7.77 29.74
CA LEU A 322 26.94 -8.65 29.13
C LEU A 322 27.66 -9.54 30.15
N SER A 323 27.91 -9.01 31.36
CA SER A 323 28.66 -9.70 32.41
C SER A 323 27.77 -10.46 33.40
N THR A 324 26.53 -10.02 33.64
CA THR A 324 25.65 -10.59 34.67
C THR A 324 24.74 -11.70 34.15
N THR A 325 24.36 -11.70 32.87
CA THR A 325 23.42 -12.68 32.34
C THR A 325 24.05 -14.07 32.16
N GLN A 326 23.31 -15.13 32.47
CA GLN A 326 23.69 -16.51 32.15
C GLN A 326 23.24 -16.92 30.74
N SER A 327 22.19 -16.28 30.20
CA SER A 327 21.69 -16.58 28.87
C SER A 327 22.64 -16.09 27.78
N ASN A 328 23.07 -17.02 26.91
CA ASN A 328 23.80 -16.67 25.70
C ASN A 328 22.94 -15.83 24.75
N VAL A 329 21.62 -16.05 24.72
CA VAL A 329 20.70 -15.35 23.81
C VAL A 329 20.60 -13.88 24.18
N THR A 330 20.34 -13.61 25.45
CA THR A 330 20.33 -12.26 26.03
C THR A 330 21.69 -11.58 25.83
N ARG A 331 22.80 -12.31 26.05
CA ARG A 331 24.15 -11.76 25.91
C ARG A 331 24.48 -11.32 24.48
N TRP A 332 24.15 -12.13 23.46
CA TRP A 332 24.44 -11.73 22.07
C TRP A 332 23.50 -10.62 21.58
N ASN A 333 22.25 -10.56 22.06
CA ASN A 333 21.34 -9.44 21.78
C ASN A 333 21.84 -8.12 22.39
N ALA A 334 22.36 -8.16 23.62
CA ALA A 334 22.96 -7.00 24.26
C ALA A 334 24.20 -6.51 23.49
N ALA A 335 25.09 -7.43 23.08
CA ALA A 335 26.25 -7.10 22.25
C ALA A 335 25.85 -6.47 20.91
N SER A 336 24.86 -7.06 20.23
CA SER A 336 24.32 -6.56 18.97
C SER A 336 23.71 -5.17 19.11
N SER A 337 23.01 -4.91 20.23
CA SER A 337 22.39 -3.61 20.53
C SER A 337 23.44 -2.55 20.84
N LEU A 338 24.49 -2.87 21.61
CA LEU A 338 25.65 -1.99 21.78
C LEU A 338 26.29 -1.62 20.44
N GLY A 339 26.40 -2.58 19.51
CA GLY A 339 26.88 -2.35 18.15
C GLY A 339 26.05 -1.36 17.32
N LYS A 340 24.83 -1.03 17.74
CA LYS A 340 23.95 -0.05 17.09
C LYS A 340 23.96 1.31 17.80
N ILE A 341 24.08 1.33 19.13
CA ILE A 341 23.89 2.54 19.93
C ILE A 341 25.19 3.19 20.40
N ALA A 342 26.29 2.44 20.46
CA ALA A 342 27.51 2.85 21.17
C ALA A 342 28.65 3.29 20.22
N VAL A 343 28.33 3.98 19.12
CA VAL A 343 29.32 4.41 18.12
C VAL A 343 30.38 5.31 18.77
N GLY A 344 31.65 4.88 18.75
CA GLY A 344 32.77 5.61 19.35
C GLY A 344 32.83 5.59 20.88
N ASN A 345 31.96 4.86 21.57
CA ASN A 345 31.97 4.80 23.04
C ASN A 345 33.05 3.82 23.53
N GLU A 346 34.08 4.35 24.21
CA GLU A 346 35.26 3.58 24.64
C GLU A 346 34.94 2.51 25.68
N THR A 347 33.97 2.72 26.57
CA THR A 347 33.60 1.72 27.58
C THR A 347 32.88 0.53 26.95
N ALA A 348 32.00 0.78 25.98
CA ALA A 348 31.36 -0.27 25.19
C ALA A 348 32.37 -1.04 24.33
N ILE A 349 33.34 -0.35 23.73
CA ILE A 349 34.43 -1.00 22.99
C ILE A 349 35.22 -1.92 23.92
N ALA A 350 35.63 -1.45 25.09
CA ALA A 350 36.35 -2.25 26.07
C ALA A 350 35.54 -3.48 26.54
N ALA A 351 34.24 -3.31 26.82
CA ALA A 351 33.35 -4.39 27.22
C ALA A 351 33.18 -5.45 26.13
N LEU A 352 33.05 -5.04 24.87
CA LEU A 352 32.96 -5.97 23.74
C LEU A 352 34.30 -6.70 23.49
N ILE A 353 35.44 -6.04 23.68
CA ILE A 353 36.77 -6.67 23.63
C ILE A 353 36.89 -7.73 24.73
N GLN A 354 36.49 -7.40 25.97
CA GLN A 354 36.47 -8.36 27.07
C GLN A 354 35.57 -9.55 26.73
N LEU A 355 34.38 -9.30 26.20
CA LEU A 355 33.43 -10.34 25.81
C LEU A 355 33.99 -11.31 24.76
N LEU A 356 34.79 -10.83 23.80
CA LEU A 356 35.48 -11.69 22.83
C LEU A 356 36.35 -12.74 23.50
N SER A 357 37.02 -12.38 24.59
CA SER A 357 37.97 -13.23 25.31
C SER A 357 37.31 -14.17 26.34
N THR A 358 36.21 -13.76 26.94
CA THR A 358 35.59 -14.50 28.07
C THR A 358 34.48 -15.46 27.63
N THR A 359 33.84 -15.22 26.49
CA THR A 359 32.68 -16.02 26.07
C THR A 359 33.06 -17.38 25.47
N GLN A 360 32.34 -18.42 25.86
CA GLN A 360 32.41 -19.75 25.23
C GLN A 360 31.43 -19.89 24.05
N SER A 361 30.44 -19.01 23.95
CA SER A 361 29.45 -19.04 22.87
C SER A 361 30.01 -18.39 21.61
N ASP A 362 30.20 -19.20 20.57
CA ASP A 362 30.58 -18.72 19.24
C ASP A 362 29.61 -17.65 18.73
N VAL A 363 28.29 -17.83 18.97
CA VAL A 363 27.26 -16.87 18.56
C VAL A 363 27.48 -15.50 19.19
N THR A 364 27.79 -15.49 20.49
CA THR A 364 28.10 -14.26 21.20
C THR A 364 29.41 -13.64 20.69
N ARG A 365 30.43 -14.48 20.43
CA ARG A 365 31.75 -14.03 19.98
C ARG A 365 31.69 -13.34 18.61
N TRP A 366 30.99 -13.91 17.63
CA TRP A 366 30.89 -13.28 16.31
C TRP A 366 30.00 -12.03 16.32
N ASN A 367 28.95 -11.98 17.16
CA ASN A 367 28.17 -10.75 17.37
C ASN A 367 29.00 -9.63 17.99
N ALA A 368 29.86 -9.93 18.97
CA ALA A 368 30.77 -8.96 19.56
C ALA A 368 31.80 -8.44 18.53
N ALA A 369 32.39 -9.33 17.73
CA ALA A 369 33.31 -8.94 16.65
C ALA A 369 32.62 -8.06 15.59
N SER A 370 31.40 -8.41 15.19
CA SER A 370 30.60 -7.62 14.25
C SER A 370 30.24 -6.26 14.82
N SER A 371 29.92 -6.18 16.11
CA SER A 371 29.57 -4.94 16.81
C SER A 371 30.77 -4.00 16.91
N LEU A 372 31.97 -4.50 17.24
CA LEU A 372 33.21 -3.73 17.16
C LEU A 372 33.45 -3.16 15.75
N GLY A 373 33.16 -3.95 14.71
CA GLY A 373 33.24 -3.51 13.32
C GLY A 373 32.31 -2.34 12.96
N LYS A 374 31.30 -2.04 13.78
CA LYS A 374 30.37 -0.91 13.60
C LYS A 374 30.74 0.31 14.44
N ILE A 375 31.22 0.09 15.67
CA ILE A 375 31.41 1.17 16.64
C ILE A 375 32.85 1.66 16.78
N ALA A 376 33.85 0.85 16.36
CA ALA A 376 35.25 1.05 16.73
C ALA A 376 36.13 1.53 15.55
N VAL A 377 35.60 2.40 14.69
CA VAL A 377 36.33 2.93 13.52
C VAL A 377 37.64 3.60 13.97
N GLY A 378 38.78 3.12 13.48
CA GLY A 378 40.10 3.64 13.83
C GLY A 378 40.60 3.32 15.25
N ASN A 379 39.83 2.59 16.07
CA ASN A 379 40.20 2.28 17.44
C ASN A 379 41.29 1.18 17.48
N LYS A 380 42.47 1.54 17.99
CA LYS A 380 43.67 0.68 17.97
C LYS A 380 43.53 -0.59 18.80
N THR A 381 42.85 -0.53 19.95
CA THR A 381 42.69 -1.68 20.83
C THR A 381 41.69 -2.68 20.25
N ALA A 382 40.61 -2.20 19.64
CA ALA A 382 39.66 -3.03 18.91
C ALA A 382 40.31 -3.74 17.70
N ILE A 383 41.15 -3.01 16.93
CA ILE A 383 41.91 -3.60 15.82
C ILE A 383 42.82 -4.71 16.34
N ALA A 384 43.59 -4.47 17.41
CA ALA A 384 44.46 -5.48 18.00
C ALA A 384 43.69 -6.72 18.50
N ALA A 385 42.55 -6.51 19.16
CA ALA A 385 41.70 -7.60 19.64
C ALA A 385 41.11 -8.44 18.49
N LEU A 386 40.67 -7.82 17.41
CA LEU A 386 40.18 -8.53 16.23
C LEU A 386 41.30 -9.30 15.51
N ILE A 387 42.52 -8.75 15.44
CA ILE A 387 43.70 -9.47 14.93
C ILE A 387 44.00 -10.70 15.78
N GLN A 388 43.98 -10.57 17.12
CA GLN A 388 44.15 -11.70 18.02
C GLN A 388 43.03 -12.74 17.86
N LEU A 389 41.80 -12.29 17.62
CA LEU A 389 40.66 -13.18 17.40
C LEU A 389 40.82 -14.03 16.14
N LEU A 390 41.41 -13.47 15.06
CA LEU A 390 41.68 -14.20 13.83
C LEU A 390 42.57 -15.43 14.04
N SER A 391 43.58 -15.33 14.91
CA SER A 391 44.56 -16.39 15.16
C SER A 391 44.13 -17.38 16.23
N THR A 392 43.28 -16.96 17.18
CA THR A 392 42.91 -17.78 18.35
C THR A 392 41.62 -18.59 18.15
N THR A 393 40.71 -18.13 17.29
CA THR A 393 39.41 -18.80 17.12
C THR A 393 39.48 -20.02 16.20
N GLN A 394 38.77 -21.09 16.58
CA GLN A 394 38.55 -22.27 15.74
C GLN A 394 37.29 -22.14 14.85
N SER A 395 36.39 -21.23 15.24
CA SER A 395 35.11 -21.01 14.56
C SER A 395 35.34 -20.23 13.28
N ASP A 396 35.14 -20.86 12.13
CA ASP A 396 35.20 -20.18 10.84
C ASP A 396 34.25 -18.98 10.82
N VAL A 397 33.06 -19.12 11.40
CA VAL A 397 32.05 -18.04 11.47
C VAL A 397 32.58 -16.81 12.18
N THR A 398 33.25 -17.02 13.30
CA THR A 398 33.86 -15.93 14.07
C THR A 398 35.04 -15.32 13.30
N ARG A 399 35.85 -16.17 12.64
CA ARG A 399 37.04 -15.74 11.89
C ARG A 399 36.69 -14.82 10.72
N TRP A 400 35.68 -15.18 9.90
CA TRP A 400 35.29 -14.31 8.78
C TRP A 400 34.59 -13.03 9.22
N ASN A 401 33.83 -13.05 10.32
CA ASN A 401 33.28 -11.82 10.93
C ASN A 401 34.39 -10.88 11.42
N ALA A 402 35.42 -11.41 12.08
CA ALA A 402 36.57 -10.62 12.53
C ALA A 402 37.33 -9.98 11.35
N ALA A 403 37.56 -10.75 10.27
CA ALA A 403 38.18 -10.23 9.06
C ALA A 403 37.33 -9.11 8.43
N SER A 404 36.02 -9.33 8.30
CA SER A 404 35.07 -8.34 7.77
C SER A 404 35.02 -7.07 8.62
N SER A 405 35.06 -7.20 9.96
CA SER A 405 35.12 -6.07 10.89
C SER A 405 36.41 -5.26 10.73
N LEU A 406 37.58 -5.91 10.59
CA LEU A 406 38.83 -5.22 10.26
C LEU A 406 38.72 -4.44 8.95
N GLY A 407 38.08 -5.02 7.94
CA GLY A 407 37.80 -4.35 6.67
C GLY A 407 36.95 -3.07 6.78
N LYS A 408 36.26 -2.84 7.91
CA LYS A 408 35.46 -1.63 8.18
C LYS A 408 36.19 -0.60 9.04
N ILE A 409 37.00 -1.05 9.99
CA ILE A 409 37.57 -0.17 11.02
C ILE A 409 39.06 0.15 10.82
N ALA A 410 39.77 -0.62 9.99
CA ALA A 410 41.23 -0.63 9.93
C ALA A 410 41.79 -0.04 8.62
N VAL A 411 41.14 0.99 8.05
CA VAL A 411 41.60 1.66 6.82
C VAL A 411 43.04 2.15 6.98
N GLY A 412 43.94 1.72 6.09
CA GLY A 412 45.36 2.07 6.12
C GLY A 412 46.17 1.49 7.30
N ASN A 413 45.62 0.54 8.06
CA ASN A 413 46.33 -0.03 9.21
C ASN A 413 47.22 -1.20 8.78
N GLU A 414 48.55 -0.98 8.81
CA GLU A 414 49.55 -1.97 8.37
C GLU A 414 49.50 -3.30 9.11
N THR A 415 49.22 -3.30 10.42
CA THR A 415 49.17 -4.57 11.19
C THR A 415 47.92 -5.38 10.84
N ALA A 416 46.78 -4.73 10.59
CA ALA A 416 45.58 -5.39 10.10
C ALA A 416 45.77 -5.92 8.67
N ILE A 417 46.42 -5.16 7.79
CA ILE A 417 46.78 -5.60 6.44
C ILE A 417 47.64 -6.88 6.51
N ALA A 418 48.72 -6.86 7.30
CA ALA A 418 49.58 -8.02 7.49
C ALA A 418 48.83 -9.24 8.04
N ALA A 419 47.95 -9.03 9.03
CA ALA A 419 47.14 -10.11 9.62
C ALA A 419 46.16 -10.72 8.60
N LEU A 420 45.52 -9.91 7.76
CA LEU A 420 44.62 -10.39 6.70
C LEU A 420 45.39 -11.13 5.61
N ILE A 421 46.60 -10.69 5.25
CA ILE A 421 47.50 -11.42 4.33
C ILE A 421 47.87 -12.79 4.93
N GLN A 422 48.26 -12.83 6.20
CA GLN A 422 48.55 -14.09 6.88
C GLN A 422 47.32 -15.01 6.91
N LEU A 423 46.13 -14.46 7.16
CA LEU A 423 44.87 -15.21 7.17
C LEU A 423 44.57 -15.84 5.81
N LEU A 424 44.82 -15.13 4.70
CA LEU A 424 44.65 -15.67 3.34
C LEU A 424 45.48 -16.94 3.11
N SER A 425 46.71 -16.96 3.63
CA SER A 425 47.65 -18.08 3.46
C SER A 425 47.40 -19.27 4.41
N THR A 426 46.83 -19.01 5.58
CA THR A 426 46.71 -20.03 6.65
C THR A 426 45.34 -20.70 6.71
N THR A 427 44.29 -20.06 6.21
CA THR A 427 42.92 -20.59 6.29
C THR A 427 42.59 -21.60 5.19
N GLN A 428 41.87 -22.66 5.57
CA GLN A 428 41.27 -23.63 4.63
C GLN A 428 39.85 -23.25 4.21
N SER A 429 39.23 -22.30 4.92
CA SER A 429 37.85 -21.87 4.70
C SER A 429 37.77 -20.86 3.55
N ASP A 430 37.12 -21.24 2.46
CA ASP A 430 36.96 -20.39 1.29
C ASP A 430 36.17 -19.11 1.60
N VAL A 431 35.16 -19.18 2.48
CA VAL A 431 34.40 -18.02 2.97
C VAL A 431 35.30 -17.06 3.76
N THR A 432 36.19 -17.60 4.59
CA THR A 432 37.15 -16.77 5.35
C THR A 432 38.15 -16.11 4.42
N ARG A 433 38.69 -16.86 3.45
CA ARG A 433 39.63 -16.34 2.45
C ARG A 433 38.98 -15.23 1.59
N TRP A 434 37.72 -15.42 1.20
CA TRP A 434 36.94 -14.41 0.48
C TRP A 434 36.79 -13.13 1.30
N ASN A 435 36.45 -13.24 2.60
CA ASN A 435 36.28 -12.05 3.46
C ASN A 435 37.61 -11.33 3.71
N ALA A 436 38.71 -12.07 3.85
CA ALA A 436 40.03 -11.48 3.98
C ALA A 436 40.45 -10.71 2.72
N ALA A 437 40.28 -11.30 1.53
CA ALA A 437 40.55 -10.64 0.26
C ALA A 437 39.69 -9.37 0.07
N SER A 438 38.38 -9.49 0.31
CA SER A 438 37.43 -8.37 0.25
C SER A 438 37.80 -7.25 1.23
N SER A 439 38.27 -7.60 2.42
CA SER A 439 38.69 -6.63 3.44
C SER A 439 39.97 -5.90 3.05
N LEU A 440 40.96 -6.60 2.47
CA LEU A 440 42.14 -5.97 1.88
C LEU A 440 41.75 -5.00 0.78
N GLY A 441 40.80 -5.36 -0.09
CA GLY A 441 40.26 -4.48 -1.12
C GLY A 441 39.61 -3.18 -0.62
N LYS A 442 39.32 -3.07 0.69
CA LYS A 442 38.77 -1.86 1.33
C LYS A 442 39.80 -1.05 2.09
N ILE A 443 40.78 -1.70 2.71
CA ILE A 443 41.70 -1.04 3.65
C ILE A 443 43.11 -0.80 3.09
N ALA A 444 43.48 -1.47 2.00
CA ALA A 444 44.87 -1.59 1.54
C ALA A 444 45.13 -0.85 0.21
N VAL A 445 44.49 0.30 0.00
CA VAL A 445 44.67 1.12 -1.21
C VAL A 445 46.16 1.47 -1.39
N GLY A 446 46.75 1.09 -2.53
CA GLY A 446 48.16 1.32 -2.83
C GLY A 446 49.16 0.50 -2.02
N ASN A 447 48.73 -0.47 -1.20
CA ASN A 447 49.67 -1.27 -0.40
C ASN A 447 50.25 -2.42 -1.24
N GLU A 448 51.55 -2.31 -1.57
CA GLU A 448 52.26 -3.27 -2.43
C GLU A 448 52.24 -4.72 -1.89
N THR A 449 52.28 -4.90 -0.57
CA THR A 449 52.25 -6.26 0.02
C THR A 449 50.88 -6.91 -0.12
N ALA A 450 49.80 -6.13 0.02
CA ALA A 450 48.45 -6.60 -0.21
C ALA A 450 48.19 -6.90 -1.69
N ILE A 451 48.71 -6.05 -2.59
CA ILE A 451 48.66 -6.27 -4.04
C ILE A 451 49.35 -7.60 -4.37
N ALA A 452 50.58 -7.82 -3.90
CA ALA A 452 51.31 -9.06 -4.13
C ALA A 452 50.57 -10.29 -3.58
N ALA A 453 49.98 -10.20 -2.38
CA ALA A 453 49.20 -11.30 -1.79
C ALA A 453 47.92 -11.62 -2.60
N LEU A 454 47.23 -10.60 -3.09
CA LEU A 454 46.05 -10.78 -3.95
C LEU A 454 46.43 -11.35 -5.32
N ILE A 455 47.59 -10.96 -5.88
CA ILE A 455 48.13 -11.56 -7.11
C ILE A 455 48.39 -13.05 -6.89
N GLN A 456 48.99 -13.45 -5.77
CA GLN A 456 49.20 -14.87 -5.45
C GLN A 456 47.88 -15.66 -5.39
N LEU A 457 46.78 -15.05 -4.94
CA LEU A 457 45.46 -15.68 -4.92
C LEU A 457 44.83 -15.86 -6.29
N LEU A 458 45.30 -15.14 -7.32
CA LEU A 458 44.87 -15.32 -8.70
C LEU A 458 45.40 -16.61 -9.32
N ALA A 459 46.49 -17.18 -8.80
CA ALA A 459 47.02 -18.46 -9.26
C ALA A 459 45.95 -19.57 -9.19
N PRO A 460 46.11 -20.70 -9.91
CA PRO A 460 45.12 -21.78 -9.92
C PRO A 460 44.88 -22.37 -8.52
N THR A 461 43.96 -21.76 -7.77
CA THR A 461 43.44 -22.23 -6.49
C THR A 461 42.17 -23.05 -6.72
N ARG A 462 41.73 -23.78 -5.69
CA ARG A 462 40.57 -24.69 -5.77
C ARG A 462 39.23 -23.98 -6.05
N SER A 463 39.08 -22.70 -5.72
CA SER A 463 37.79 -21.96 -5.79
C SER A 463 37.83 -20.78 -6.75
N GLU A 464 36.88 -20.76 -7.70
CA GLU A 464 36.75 -19.67 -8.68
C GLU A 464 36.31 -18.36 -8.05
N ASP A 465 35.46 -18.42 -7.02
CA ASP A 465 34.92 -17.26 -6.30
C ASP A 465 36.02 -16.45 -5.60
N ILE A 466 37.05 -17.15 -5.10
CA ILE A 466 38.19 -16.51 -4.44
C ILE A 466 39.06 -15.78 -5.48
N ARG A 467 39.33 -16.41 -6.62
CA ARG A 467 40.10 -15.77 -7.71
C ARG A 467 39.36 -14.54 -8.23
N SER A 468 38.05 -14.67 -8.38
CA SER A 468 37.14 -13.59 -8.74
C SER A 468 37.19 -12.43 -7.73
N MET A 469 37.13 -12.73 -6.43
CA MET A 469 37.24 -11.72 -5.38
C MET A 469 38.63 -11.08 -5.30
N ALA A 470 39.70 -11.84 -5.52
CA ALA A 470 41.06 -11.29 -5.58
C ALA A 470 41.21 -10.31 -6.74
N ALA A 471 40.71 -10.67 -7.94
CA ALA A 471 40.69 -9.77 -9.09
C ALA A 471 39.86 -8.51 -8.81
N HIS A 472 38.68 -8.66 -8.20
CA HIS A 472 37.84 -7.53 -7.79
C HIS A 472 38.52 -6.60 -6.78
N SER A 473 39.23 -7.18 -5.80
CA SER A 473 39.94 -6.42 -4.77
C SER A 473 41.13 -5.66 -5.36
N LEU A 474 41.89 -6.27 -6.28
CA LEU A 474 42.94 -5.61 -7.05
C LEU A 474 42.40 -4.42 -7.83
N GLY A 475 41.23 -4.58 -8.48
CA GLY A 475 40.55 -3.49 -9.18
C GLY A 475 40.20 -2.26 -8.34
N LYS A 476 40.25 -2.37 -7.00
CA LYS A 476 40.02 -1.25 -6.07
C LYS A 476 41.29 -0.65 -5.50
N ILE A 477 42.35 -1.43 -5.35
CA ILE A 477 43.55 -1.01 -4.61
C ILE A 477 44.77 -0.77 -5.50
N ALA A 478 44.76 -1.28 -6.74
CA ALA A 478 45.92 -1.35 -7.63
C ALA A 478 45.77 -0.44 -8.87
N ILE A 479 45.29 0.79 -8.65
CA ILE A 479 45.16 1.81 -9.72
C ILE A 479 46.55 2.06 -10.31
N GLU A 480 46.68 1.93 -11.63
CA GLU A 480 47.94 2.14 -12.38
C GLU A 480 49.13 1.27 -11.90
N ASN A 481 48.89 0.22 -11.12
CA ASN A 481 49.95 -0.66 -10.67
C ASN A 481 50.31 -1.68 -11.77
N GLU A 482 51.44 -1.46 -12.43
CA GLU A 482 51.93 -2.28 -13.54
C GLU A 482 52.02 -3.78 -13.20
N THR A 483 52.41 -4.13 -11.97
CA THR A 483 52.52 -5.55 -11.59
C THR A 483 51.17 -6.24 -11.48
N ALA A 484 50.15 -5.54 -10.96
CA ALA A 484 48.79 -6.03 -10.89
C ALA A 484 48.15 -6.13 -12.28
N ILE A 485 48.38 -5.13 -13.15
CA ILE A 485 47.93 -5.13 -14.53
C ILE A 485 48.52 -6.33 -15.28
N ALA A 486 49.85 -6.51 -15.20
CA ALA A 486 50.53 -7.64 -15.84
C ALA A 486 50.03 -8.99 -15.34
N ALA A 487 49.81 -9.14 -14.03
CA ALA A 487 49.27 -10.37 -13.45
C ALA A 487 47.83 -10.66 -13.91
N LEU A 488 46.96 -9.65 -13.93
CA LEU A 488 45.59 -9.78 -14.43
C LEU A 488 45.57 -10.16 -15.92
N VAL A 489 46.43 -9.54 -16.75
CA VAL A 489 46.63 -9.89 -18.16
C VAL A 489 47.11 -11.33 -18.34
N GLN A 490 48.07 -11.78 -17.54
CA GLN A 490 48.55 -13.16 -17.57
C GLN A 490 47.44 -14.17 -17.22
N ILE A 491 46.60 -13.87 -16.24
CA ILE A 491 45.50 -14.75 -15.86
C ILE A 491 44.40 -14.73 -16.93
N LEU A 492 44.12 -13.57 -17.53
CA LEU A 492 43.16 -13.43 -18.62
C LEU A 492 43.49 -14.34 -19.81
N SER A 493 44.78 -14.43 -20.16
CA SER A 493 45.26 -15.25 -21.28
C SER A 493 45.32 -16.76 -20.98
N THR A 494 45.38 -17.16 -19.71
CA THR A 494 45.55 -18.57 -19.31
C THR A 494 44.27 -19.22 -18.76
N THR A 495 43.31 -18.43 -18.26
CA THR A 495 42.08 -18.94 -17.64
C THR A 495 41.04 -19.37 -18.68
N LYS A 496 40.30 -20.45 -18.38
CA LYS A 496 39.13 -20.90 -19.15
C LYS A 496 37.79 -20.52 -18.51
N SER A 497 37.80 -20.00 -17.28
CA SER A 497 36.57 -19.65 -16.54
C SER A 497 36.01 -18.33 -17.04
N ALA A 498 34.77 -18.38 -17.53
CA ALA A 498 34.08 -17.22 -18.09
C ALA A 498 33.87 -16.09 -17.07
N SER A 499 33.53 -16.44 -15.83
CA SER A 499 33.33 -15.49 -14.73
C SER A 499 34.60 -14.71 -14.39
N ILE A 500 35.75 -15.39 -14.41
CA ILE A 500 37.05 -14.77 -14.14
C ILE A 500 37.47 -13.87 -15.29
N GLN A 501 37.33 -14.33 -16.54
CA GLN A 501 37.60 -13.48 -17.70
C GLN A 501 36.77 -12.20 -17.66
N TYR A 502 35.49 -12.31 -17.28
CA TYR A 502 34.59 -11.17 -17.14
C TYR A 502 35.10 -10.16 -16.09
N ASN A 503 35.38 -10.61 -14.87
CA ASN A 503 35.80 -9.72 -13.80
C ASN A 503 37.17 -9.10 -14.07
N ILE A 504 38.12 -9.88 -14.60
CA ILE A 504 39.43 -9.36 -14.97
C ILE A 504 39.31 -8.30 -16.07
N ALA A 505 38.57 -8.58 -17.14
CA ALA A 505 38.38 -7.62 -18.22
C ALA A 505 37.76 -6.32 -17.70
N SER A 506 36.68 -6.42 -16.90
CA SER A 506 36.02 -5.26 -16.29
C SER A 506 36.96 -4.44 -15.39
N ASN A 507 37.81 -5.09 -14.61
CA ASN A 507 38.73 -4.40 -13.70
C ASN A 507 39.92 -3.79 -14.43
N LEU A 508 40.44 -4.42 -15.49
CA LEU A 508 41.44 -3.78 -16.38
C LEU A 508 40.89 -2.47 -16.93
N GLY A 509 39.61 -2.43 -17.32
CA GLY A 509 38.90 -1.21 -17.71
C GLY A 509 38.88 -0.08 -16.67
N LYS A 510 39.19 -0.35 -15.39
CA LYS A 510 39.21 0.64 -14.31
C LYS A 510 40.60 1.05 -13.87
N ILE A 511 41.57 0.13 -13.94
CA ILE A 511 42.90 0.34 -13.36
C ILE A 511 44.01 0.56 -14.39
N ALA A 512 43.76 0.22 -15.67
CA ALA A 512 44.78 0.16 -16.71
C ALA A 512 44.62 1.27 -17.75
N VAL A 513 44.28 2.49 -17.32
CA VAL A 513 44.09 3.66 -18.21
C VAL A 513 45.36 3.90 -19.02
N GLY A 514 45.24 3.94 -20.35
CA GLY A 514 46.38 4.09 -21.27
C GLY A 514 47.39 2.94 -21.30
N ASN A 515 47.15 1.80 -20.64
CA ASN A 515 48.14 0.71 -20.60
C ASN A 515 48.06 -0.19 -21.85
N GLU A 516 49.08 -0.11 -22.69
CA GLU A 516 49.15 -0.86 -23.97
C GLU A 516 49.07 -2.38 -23.80
N THR A 517 49.62 -2.93 -22.71
CA THR A 517 49.61 -4.39 -22.49
C THR A 517 48.21 -4.91 -22.16
N ALA A 518 47.43 -4.14 -21.40
CA ALA A 518 46.03 -4.43 -21.12
C ALA A 518 45.17 -4.34 -22.39
N ILE A 519 45.41 -3.33 -23.23
CA ILE A 519 44.75 -3.17 -24.54
C ILE A 519 45.02 -4.40 -25.41
N ALA A 520 46.27 -4.77 -25.61
CA ALA A 520 46.65 -5.92 -26.42
C ALA A 520 46.01 -7.22 -25.92
N ALA A 521 45.97 -7.42 -24.59
CA ALA A 521 45.35 -8.59 -23.98
C ALA A 521 43.83 -8.64 -24.17
N LEU A 522 43.13 -7.51 -24.04
CA LEU A 522 41.70 -7.41 -24.28
C LEU A 522 41.35 -7.61 -25.76
N VAL A 523 42.16 -7.08 -26.67
CA VAL A 523 42.06 -7.32 -28.13
C VAL A 523 42.26 -8.81 -28.44
N GLN A 524 43.25 -9.45 -27.82
CA GLN A 524 43.46 -10.89 -27.96
C GLN A 524 42.27 -11.69 -27.38
N LEU A 525 41.73 -11.30 -26.22
CA LEU A 525 40.56 -11.95 -25.64
C LEU A 525 39.33 -11.83 -26.56
N LEU A 526 39.13 -10.66 -27.15
CA LEU A 526 38.07 -10.37 -28.11
C LEU A 526 38.10 -11.35 -29.31
N SER A 527 39.30 -11.61 -29.84
CA SER A 527 39.51 -12.50 -30.98
C SER A 527 39.49 -13.99 -30.65
N THR A 528 39.91 -14.38 -29.43
CA THR A 528 40.13 -15.79 -29.07
C THR A 528 38.98 -16.46 -28.32
N THR A 529 38.20 -15.71 -27.51
CA THR A 529 37.11 -16.28 -26.71
C THR A 529 35.89 -16.61 -27.57
N GLN A 530 35.15 -17.67 -27.27
CA GLN A 530 33.86 -17.97 -27.92
C GLN A 530 32.66 -17.38 -27.16
N SER A 531 32.87 -16.90 -25.93
CA SER A 531 31.79 -16.37 -25.09
C SER A 531 31.41 -14.95 -25.48
N VAL A 532 30.14 -14.76 -25.85
CA VAL A 532 29.55 -13.48 -26.23
C VAL A 532 29.72 -12.41 -25.15
N VAL A 533 29.39 -12.77 -23.89
CA VAL A 533 29.44 -11.84 -22.75
C VAL A 533 30.87 -11.37 -22.47
N ILE A 534 31.85 -12.23 -22.71
CA ILE A 534 33.27 -11.93 -22.47
C ILE A 534 33.83 -11.00 -23.55
N ARG A 535 33.42 -11.20 -24.81
CA ARG A 535 33.76 -10.26 -25.88
C ARG A 535 33.18 -8.88 -25.62
N TRP A 536 31.93 -8.82 -25.15
CA TRP A 536 31.27 -7.57 -24.79
C TRP A 536 32.05 -6.80 -23.72
N ILE A 537 32.33 -7.43 -22.57
CA ILE A 537 33.03 -6.73 -21.49
C ILE A 537 34.46 -6.36 -21.89
N ALA A 538 35.12 -7.14 -22.74
CA ALA A 538 36.43 -6.79 -23.30
C ALA A 538 36.34 -5.53 -24.17
N ALA A 539 35.36 -5.44 -25.06
CA ALA A 539 35.09 -4.26 -25.88
C ALA A 539 34.76 -3.03 -25.02
N SER A 540 33.88 -3.17 -24.03
CA SER A 540 33.53 -2.08 -23.10
C SER A 540 34.74 -1.59 -22.30
N SER A 541 35.61 -2.51 -21.89
CA SER A 541 36.81 -2.18 -21.12
C SER A 541 37.86 -1.50 -21.98
N LEU A 542 38.00 -1.87 -23.26
CA LEU A 542 38.85 -1.16 -24.22
C LEU A 542 38.45 0.31 -24.35
N GLY A 543 37.16 0.60 -24.51
CA GLY A 543 36.65 1.98 -24.57
C GLY A 543 36.86 2.79 -23.28
N LYS A 544 37.03 2.15 -22.13
CA LYS A 544 37.35 2.85 -20.86
C LYS A 544 38.84 3.09 -20.66
N ILE A 545 39.67 2.26 -21.28
CA ILE A 545 41.14 2.35 -21.16
C ILE A 545 41.66 3.46 -22.07
N ASP A 546 41.23 3.45 -23.34
CA ASP A 546 41.64 4.41 -24.35
C ASP A 546 40.68 4.35 -25.56
N VAL A 547 39.90 5.42 -25.75
CA VAL A 547 38.91 5.53 -26.84
C VAL A 547 39.54 5.80 -28.21
N GLU A 548 40.78 6.32 -28.25
CA GLU A 548 41.45 6.72 -29.49
C GLU A 548 42.41 5.63 -30.01
N ASN A 549 42.50 4.50 -29.32
CA ASN A 549 43.47 3.47 -29.65
C ASN A 549 43.17 2.78 -30.99
N GLU A 550 43.99 3.04 -32.00
CA GLU A 550 43.83 2.50 -33.36
C GLU A 550 43.75 0.96 -33.40
N SER A 551 44.52 0.28 -32.54
CA SER A 551 44.53 -1.19 -32.50
C SER A 551 43.24 -1.77 -31.91
N ALA A 552 42.67 -1.11 -30.90
CA ALA A 552 41.38 -1.46 -30.33
C ALA A 552 40.26 -1.23 -31.35
N ILE A 553 40.29 -0.08 -32.04
CA ILE A 553 39.32 0.26 -33.11
C ILE A 553 39.39 -0.77 -34.24
N ALA A 554 40.59 -1.06 -34.76
CA ALA A 554 40.76 -2.03 -35.84
C ALA A 554 40.28 -3.44 -35.47
N ALA A 555 40.55 -3.89 -34.24
CA ALA A 555 40.10 -5.18 -33.74
C ALA A 555 38.58 -5.27 -33.61
N LEU A 556 37.95 -4.18 -33.10
CA LEU A 556 36.51 -4.06 -33.01
C LEU A 556 35.86 -4.09 -34.41
N VAL A 557 36.45 -3.38 -35.39
CA VAL A 557 36.01 -3.38 -36.80
C VAL A 557 36.14 -4.76 -37.45
N GLN A 558 37.30 -5.42 -37.32
CA GLN A 558 37.52 -6.75 -37.87
C GLN A 558 36.54 -7.78 -37.28
N LEU A 559 36.14 -7.61 -36.03
CA LEU A 559 35.15 -8.47 -35.39
C LEU A 559 33.77 -8.34 -36.06
N LEU A 560 33.38 -7.13 -36.49
CA LEU A 560 32.13 -6.87 -37.23
C LEU A 560 32.08 -7.65 -38.56
N TYR A 561 33.24 -7.86 -39.21
CA TYR A 561 33.31 -8.59 -40.49
C TYR A 561 33.41 -10.12 -40.36
N THR A 562 33.89 -10.66 -39.23
CA THR A 562 34.40 -12.04 -39.15
C THR A 562 33.61 -13.00 -38.25
N THR A 563 32.65 -12.54 -37.45
CA THR A 563 32.08 -13.34 -36.35
C THR A 563 30.62 -13.76 -36.50
N SER A 564 30.22 -14.81 -35.77
CA SER A 564 28.85 -15.31 -35.69
C SER A 564 27.94 -14.30 -34.96
N TRP A 565 26.73 -14.13 -35.50
CA TRP A 565 25.84 -12.99 -35.26
C TRP A 565 25.37 -12.74 -33.80
N ASP A 566 25.47 -13.70 -32.88
CA ASP A 566 25.11 -13.49 -31.46
C ASP A 566 26.02 -12.49 -30.73
N ILE A 567 27.21 -12.24 -31.30
CA ILE A 567 28.24 -11.33 -30.78
C ILE A 567 27.99 -9.88 -31.23
N TRP A 568 27.24 -9.72 -32.32
CA TRP A 568 26.92 -8.44 -32.94
C TRP A 568 25.98 -7.59 -32.04
N LEU A 569 24.94 -8.19 -31.45
CA LEU A 569 23.91 -7.49 -30.64
C LEU A 569 24.46 -6.79 -29.38
N ASN A 570 25.49 -7.32 -28.73
CA ASN A 570 26.05 -6.75 -27.50
C ASN A 570 27.21 -5.77 -27.77
N ILE A 571 27.97 -5.99 -28.84
CA ILE A 571 29.01 -5.05 -29.27
C ILE A 571 28.36 -3.76 -29.79
N GLU A 572 27.22 -3.87 -30.47
CA GLU A 572 26.39 -2.76 -30.93
C GLU A 572 26.06 -1.78 -29.79
N THR A 573 25.46 -2.21 -28.68
CA THR A 573 25.12 -1.30 -27.55
C THR A 573 26.33 -0.58 -26.98
N THR A 574 27.50 -1.24 -26.95
CA THR A 574 28.75 -0.66 -26.43
C THR A 574 29.37 0.34 -27.42
N PHE A 575 29.22 0.08 -28.71
CA PHE A 575 29.63 0.96 -29.80
C PHE A 575 28.81 2.26 -29.81
N TRP A 576 27.52 2.18 -29.50
CA TRP A 576 26.61 3.33 -29.42
C TRP A 576 26.70 4.09 -28.09
N GLU A 577 26.87 3.40 -26.95
CA GLU A 577 26.97 4.04 -25.61
C GLU A 577 28.27 4.82 -25.38
N ASN A 578 29.37 4.48 -26.08
CA ASN A 578 30.69 5.12 -25.91
C ASN A 578 31.11 6.00 -27.11
N GLU A 579 30.15 6.46 -27.94
CA GLU A 579 30.37 7.33 -29.12
C GLU A 579 31.32 6.78 -30.20
N ILE A 580 31.64 5.48 -30.19
CA ILE A 580 32.54 4.85 -31.17
C ILE A 580 31.94 4.90 -32.59
N VAL A 581 30.61 4.86 -32.74
CA VAL A 581 29.95 4.92 -34.06
C VAL A 581 30.16 6.24 -34.81
N ASN A 582 30.40 7.35 -34.11
CA ASN A 582 30.64 8.66 -34.74
C ASN A 582 31.92 8.69 -35.61
N THR A 583 32.71 7.61 -35.58
CA THR A 583 33.91 7.44 -36.40
C THR A 583 33.66 6.71 -37.74
N PHE A 584 32.44 6.23 -38.05
CA PHE A 584 32.08 5.50 -39.28
C PHE A 584 31.15 6.26 -40.23
N ARG A 585 31.08 5.85 -41.51
CA ARG A 585 30.17 6.41 -42.55
C ARG A 585 28.88 5.59 -42.67
N GLU A 586 27.72 6.27 -42.82
CA GLU A 586 26.38 5.64 -42.90
C GLU A 586 26.23 4.66 -44.09
N ASP A 587 26.81 5.01 -45.22
CA ASP A 587 26.78 4.30 -46.50
C ASP A 587 27.45 2.92 -46.43
N GLU A 588 28.50 2.77 -45.62
CA GLU A 588 29.19 1.47 -45.41
C GLU A 588 28.36 0.49 -44.58
N ILE A 589 27.45 0.99 -43.74
CA ILE A 589 26.56 0.17 -42.91
C ILE A 589 25.42 -0.40 -43.77
N PHE A 590 24.84 0.39 -44.68
CA PHE A 590 23.68 0.00 -45.48
C PHE A 590 23.99 -0.95 -46.64
N ASP A 591 25.10 -0.74 -47.36
CA ASP A 591 25.53 -1.61 -48.45
C ASP A 591 25.94 -3.01 -47.93
N PHE A 592 26.55 -3.06 -46.74
CA PHE A 592 27.00 -4.29 -46.12
C PHE A 592 25.83 -5.21 -45.69
N VAL A 593 24.75 -4.65 -45.15
CA VAL A 593 23.60 -5.43 -44.69
C VAL A 593 22.69 -5.89 -45.85
N SER A 594 22.50 -5.04 -46.86
CA SER A 594 21.70 -5.36 -48.05
C SER A 594 22.31 -6.47 -48.91
N PHE A 595 23.63 -6.46 -49.11
CA PHE A 595 24.37 -7.48 -49.86
C PHE A 595 24.28 -8.88 -49.23
N ARG A 596 24.17 -8.97 -47.90
CA ARG A 596 24.10 -10.24 -47.16
C ARG A 596 22.68 -10.80 -47.02
N LEU A 597 21.63 -9.96 -47.05
CA LEU A 597 20.22 -10.41 -46.97
C LEU A 597 19.78 -11.26 -48.17
N LEU A 598 20.29 -10.94 -49.37
CA LEU A 598 19.88 -11.57 -50.64
C LEU A 598 20.63 -12.87 -50.99
N ASN A 599 21.69 -13.24 -50.26
CA ASN A 599 22.69 -14.21 -50.75
C ASN A 599 23.04 -15.39 -49.80
N THR A 600 22.17 -15.79 -48.86
CA THR A 600 22.57 -16.79 -47.82
C THR A 600 21.93 -18.19 -47.94
N THR A 601 22.77 -19.19 -48.24
CA THR A 601 22.51 -20.64 -48.13
C THR A 601 22.63 -21.20 -46.69
N LYS A 602 22.49 -20.36 -45.64
CA LYS A 602 22.92 -20.63 -44.25
C LYS A 602 21.77 -20.94 -43.26
N PRO A 603 22.04 -21.47 -42.04
CA PRO A 603 21.03 -21.99 -41.11
C PRO A 603 19.97 -20.97 -40.66
N TYR A 604 18.73 -21.44 -40.52
CA TYR A 604 17.50 -20.69 -40.14
C TYR A 604 17.65 -19.65 -39.03
N GLY A 605 18.35 -19.96 -37.93
CA GLY A 605 18.48 -19.05 -36.78
C GLY A 605 19.23 -17.75 -37.09
N ILE A 606 20.06 -17.76 -38.14
CA ILE A 606 20.93 -16.63 -38.52
C ILE A 606 20.20 -15.69 -39.47
N ARG A 607 19.43 -16.24 -40.42
CA ARG A 607 18.51 -15.44 -41.26
C ARG A 607 17.48 -14.71 -40.40
N ARG A 608 17.05 -15.31 -39.28
CA ARG A 608 16.13 -14.70 -38.30
C ARG A 608 16.66 -13.41 -37.69
N ASN A 609 17.93 -13.40 -37.27
CA ASN A 609 18.49 -12.25 -36.56
C ASN A 609 18.86 -11.11 -37.52
N ILE A 610 19.36 -11.41 -38.73
CA ILE A 610 19.63 -10.37 -39.74
C ILE A 610 18.33 -9.66 -40.15
N VAL A 611 17.28 -10.44 -40.41
CA VAL A 611 15.96 -9.91 -40.79
C VAL A 611 15.30 -9.15 -39.61
N LYS A 612 15.56 -9.55 -38.35
CA LYS A 612 15.14 -8.80 -37.14
C LYS A 612 15.91 -7.50 -36.92
N THR A 613 17.24 -7.53 -37.03
CA THR A 613 18.14 -6.39 -36.87
C THR A 613 17.91 -5.34 -37.96
N PHE A 614 17.81 -5.78 -39.21
CA PHE A 614 17.40 -4.89 -40.31
C PHE A 614 16.00 -4.33 -40.05
N GLY A 615 15.17 -5.13 -39.38
CA GLY A 615 13.87 -4.72 -38.87
C GLY A 615 13.88 -3.71 -37.71
N GLU A 616 15.02 -3.41 -37.10
CA GLU A 616 15.14 -2.47 -35.97
C GLU A 616 15.71 -1.12 -36.44
N ILE A 617 16.58 -1.13 -37.47
CA ILE A 617 17.25 0.06 -38.01
C ILE A 617 16.60 0.63 -39.29
N ALA A 618 15.73 -0.14 -39.96
CA ALA A 618 15.16 0.20 -41.26
C ALA A 618 13.61 0.32 -41.20
N VAL A 619 13.10 0.99 -40.18
CA VAL A 619 11.66 1.30 -40.04
C VAL A 619 11.21 2.11 -41.27
N GLU A 620 10.16 1.65 -41.95
CA GLU A 620 9.60 2.26 -43.17
C GLU A 620 10.56 2.34 -44.38
N ASN A 621 11.70 1.66 -44.35
CA ASN A 621 12.63 1.65 -45.47
C ASN A 621 12.11 0.79 -46.64
N GLU A 622 11.81 1.41 -47.78
CA GLU A 622 11.20 0.74 -48.94
C GLU A 622 12.05 -0.39 -49.51
N THR A 623 13.37 -0.22 -49.58
CA THR A 623 14.30 -1.24 -50.06
C THR A 623 14.34 -2.46 -49.15
N ALA A 624 14.23 -2.27 -47.83
CA ALA A 624 14.15 -3.35 -46.86
C ALA A 624 12.83 -4.13 -46.97
N ILE A 625 11.71 -3.41 -47.07
CA ILE A 625 10.38 -4.01 -47.21
C ILE A 625 10.30 -4.83 -48.51
N ALA A 626 10.80 -4.31 -49.63
CA ALA A 626 10.81 -5.01 -50.92
C ALA A 626 11.64 -6.31 -50.87
N ALA A 627 12.80 -6.29 -50.21
CA ALA A 627 13.64 -7.48 -50.05
C ALA A 627 12.93 -8.57 -49.22
N LEU A 628 12.22 -8.19 -48.15
CA LEU A 628 11.47 -9.14 -47.32
C LEU A 628 10.23 -9.71 -48.02
N VAL A 629 9.51 -8.89 -48.79
CA VAL A 629 8.39 -9.34 -49.63
C VAL A 629 8.89 -10.34 -50.69
N HIS A 630 10.03 -10.08 -51.32
CA HIS A 630 10.63 -11.01 -52.28
C HIS A 630 10.97 -12.37 -51.63
N ILE A 631 11.51 -12.37 -50.39
CA ILE A 631 11.79 -13.60 -49.64
C ILE A 631 10.49 -14.40 -49.38
N LEU A 632 9.39 -13.73 -49.06
CA LEU A 632 8.07 -14.38 -48.85
C LEU A 632 7.54 -15.14 -50.07
N TYR A 633 7.91 -14.72 -51.28
CA TYR A 633 7.49 -15.37 -52.53
C TYR A 633 8.52 -16.34 -53.11
N ALA A 634 9.81 -16.08 -52.91
CA ALA A 634 10.88 -16.77 -53.63
C ALA A 634 11.43 -18.02 -52.92
N THR A 635 11.25 -18.16 -51.60
CA THR A 635 11.87 -19.28 -50.87
C THR A 635 11.08 -20.59 -50.99
N GLN A 636 11.75 -21.74 -50.94
CA GLN A 636 11.10 -23.06 -50.80
C GLN A 636 11.08 -23.56 -49.35
N PHE A 637 11.71 -22.84 -48.42
CA PHE A 637 11.87 -23.26 -47.03
C PHE A 637 10.78 -22.63 -46.16
N GLU A 638 9.92 -23.46 -45.57
CA GLU A 638 8.83 -23.05 -44.66
C GLU A 638 9.29 -22.11 -43.55
N LYS A 639 10.47 -22.40 -43.01
CA LYS A 639 11.15 -21.61 -41.99
C LYS A 639 11.41 -20.15 -42.43
N ASP A 640 11.88 -19.92 -43.64
CA ASP A 640 12.21 -18.56 -44.10
C ASP A 640 10.96 -17.69 -44.32
N HIS A 641 9.84 -18.30 -44.73
CA HIS A 641 8.53 -17.64 -44.78
C HIS A 641 8.09 -17.13 -43.40
N ILE A 642 8.28 -17.94 -42.36
CA ILE A 642 7.90 -17.61 -40.98
C ILE A 642 8.66 -16.37 -40.47
N ILE A 643 9.97 -16.29 -40.74
CA ILE A 643 10.81 -15.15 -40.33
C ILE A 643 10.47 -13.89 -41.13
N ALA A 644 10.36 -14.02 -42.45
CA ALA A 644 10.07 -12.89 -43.34
C ALA A 644 8.73 -12.27 -42.97
N ALA A 645 7.71 -13.11 -42.72
CA ALA A 645 6.44 -12.64 -42.20
C ALA A 645 6.62 -11.90 -40.86
N LYS A 646 7.28 -12.52 -39.88
CA LYS A 646 7.48 -11.91 -38.56
C LYS A 646 8.16 -10.54 -38.61
N CYS A 647 9.13 -10.34 -39.51
CA CYS A 647 9.89 -9.09 -39.58
C CYS A 647 9.22 -8.02 -40.44
N LEU A 648 8.49 -8.39 -41.50
CA LEU A 648 7.54 -7.45 -42.12
C LEU A 648 6.55 -6.93 -41.09
N GLY A 649 6.08 -7.80 -40.20
CA GLY A 649 5.32 -7.45 -39.00
C GLY A 649 5.90 -6.27 -38.21
N GLN A 650 7.22 -6.10 -38.18
CA GLN A 650 7.91 -5.11 -37.35
C GLN A 650 8.19 -3.78 -38.05
N ILE A 651 8.45 -3.80 -39.36
CA ILE A 651 8.92 -2.60 -40.10
C ILE A 651 7.99 -2.05 -41.15
N ALA A 652 7.07 -2.88 -41.63
CA ALA A 652 6.24 -2.54 -42.77
C ALA A 652 4.89 -1.96 -42.30
N VAL A 653 4.91 -1.12 -41.26
CA VAL A 653 3.70 -0.54 -40.65
C VAL A 653 2.89 0.17 -41.74
N ARG A 654 1.61 -0.22 -41.91
CA ARG A 654 0.69 0.27 -42.95
C ARG A 654 1.19 0.14 -44.40
N ASN A 655 2.21 -0.67 -44.67
CA ASN A 655 2.73 -0.85 -46.02
C ASN A 655 1.84 -1.82 -46.84
N GLU A 656 1.15 -1.29 -47.85
CA GLU A 656 0.18 -2.06 -48.65
C GLU A 656 0.79 -3.27 -49.36
N THR A 657 2.03 -3.15 -49.86
CA THR A 657 2.75 -4.24 -50.53
C THR A 657 3.07 -5.40 -49.59
N ALA A 658 3.46 -5.11 -48.36
CA ALA A 658 3.70 -6.14 -47.34
C ALA A 658 2.40 -6.83 -46.90
N ILE A 659 1.32 -6.05 -46.72
CA ILE A 659 0.00 -6.58 -46.36
C ILE A 659 -0.52 -7.52 -47.45
N ALA A 660 -0.48 -7.10 -48.72
CA ALA A 660 -0.93 -7.91 -49.85
C ALA A 660 -0.13 -9.23 -49.95
N ALA A 661 1.18 -9.18 -49.73
CA ALA A 661 2.03 -10.36 -49.75
C ALA A 661 1.69 -11.37 -48.64
N LEU A 662 1.46 -10.89 -47.43
CA LEU A 662 1.10 -11.73 -46.29
C LEU A 662 -0.30 -12.33 -46.42
N VAL A 663 -1.28 -11.55 -46.90
CA VAL A 663 -2.64 -12.05 -47.19
C VAL A 663 -2.60 -13.13 -48.28
N HIS A 664 -1.83 -12.91 -49.34
CA HIS A 664 -1.67 -13.91 -50.40
C HIS A 664 -1.10 -15.22 -49.85
N VAL A 665 0.01 -15.16 -49.12
CA VAL A 665 0.65 -16.37 -48.53
C VAL A 665 -0.30 -17.12 -47.61
N LEU A 666 -1.15 -16.40 -46.87
CA LEU A 666 -2.16 -16.97 -45.98
C LEU A 666 -3.20 -17.81 -46.73
N TYR A 667 -3.65 -17.39 -47.92
CA TYR A 667 -4.60 -18.13 -48.75
C TYR A 667 -3.96 -19.27 -49.55
N THR A 668 -2.72 -19.10 -50.00
CA THR A 668 -2.11 -20.05 -50.96
C THR A 668 -1.34 -21.19 -50.31
N THR A 669 -0.85 -21.02 -49.07
CA THR A 669 -0.05 -22.05 -48.41
C THR A 669 -0.89 -23.19 -47.84
N LYS A 670 -0.38 -24.42 -47.90
CA LYS A 670 -0.94 -25.60 -47.23
C LYS A 670 -0.33 -25.83 -45.83
N SER A 671 0.81 -25.20 -45.53
CA SER A 671 1.44 -25.32 -44.20
C SER A 671 0.73 -24.39 -43.21
N GLU A 672 0.27 -24.97 -42.11
CA GLU A 672 -0.42 -24.25 -41.07
C GLU A 672 0.51 -23.37 -40.22
N ASN A 673 1.80 -23.71 -40.09
CA ASN A 673 2.79 -22.87 -39.39
C ASN A 673 3.07 -21.56 -40.13
N ILE A 674 3.06 -21.61 -41.46
CA ILE A 674 3.20 -20.42 -42.31
C ILE A 674 1.95 -19.55 -42.18
N ARG A 675 0.75 -20.15 -42.18
CA ARG A 675 -0.51 -19.41 -41.95
C ARG A 675 -0.50 -18.70 -40.61
N TRP A 676 -0.06 -19.36 -39.54
CA TRP A 676 0.07 -18.76 -38.21
C TRP A 676 1.03 -17.57 -38.19
N SER A 677 2.20 -17.70 -38.84
CA SER A 677 3.21 -16.65 -38.84
C SER A 677 2.80 -15.43 -39.68
N ALA A 678 2.10 -15.68 -40.80
CA ALA A 678 1.50 -14.62 -41.62
C ALA A 678 0.36 -13.90 -40.86
N ALA A 679 -0.51 -14.65 -40.17
CA ALA A 679 -1.56 -14.11 -39.31
C ALA A 679 -0.99 -13.19 -38.21
N ASN A 680 0.05 -13.63 -37.51
CA ASN A 680 0.75 -12.86 -36.47
C ASN A 680 1.49 -11.63 -37.03
N ALA A 681 2.00 -11.70 -38.26
CA ALA A 681 2.65 -10.57 -38.93
C ALA A 681 1.64 -9.47 -39.33
N LEU A 682 0.48 -9.88 -39.83
CA LEU A 682 -0.59 -8.98 -40.23
C LEU A 682 -1.13 -8.16 -39.06
N GLU A 683 -1.22 -8.74 -37.85
CA GLU A 683 -1.53 -8.01 -36.61
C GLU A 683 -0.60 -6.81 -36.41
N ARG A 684 0.71 -7.00 -36.59
CA ARG A 684 1.72 -6.00 -36.24
C ARG A 684 1.91 -4.90 -37.30
N ILE A 685 1.61 -5.20 -38.57
CA ILE A 685 1.70 -4.24 -39.67
C ILE A 685 0.55 -3.23 -39.67
N ASP A 686 -0.68 -3.74 -39.61
CA ASP A 686 -1.88 -2.90 -39.65
C ASP A 686 -3.08 -3.65 -39.07
N VAL A 687 -3.28 -3.45 -37.76
CA VAL A 687 -4.39 -3.97 -36.95
C VAL A 687 -5.77 -3.64 -37.57
N GLY A 688 -5.89 -2.54 -38.34
CA GLY A 688 -7.16 -2.06 -38.91
C GLY A 688 -7.44 -2.53 -40.35
N ASN A 689 -6.54 -3.30 -40.97
CA ASN A 689 -6.68 -3.66 -42.38
C ASN A 689 -7.80 -4.67 -42.62
N LYS A 690 -8.83 -4.28 -43.38
CA LYS A 690 -10.01 -5.12 -43.68
C LYS A 690 -9.66 -6.48 -44.29
N ASN A 691 -8.62 -6.54 -45.13
CA ASN A 691 -8.21 -7.77 -45.81
C ASN A 691 -7.46 -8.71 -44.87
N ALA A 692 -6.62 -8.17 -43.98
CA ALA A 692 -5.95 -8.93 -42.92
C ALA A 692 -6.96 -9.58 -41.96
N ILE A 693 -7.99 -8.82 -41.58
CA ILE A 693 -9.03 -9.25 -40.65
C ILE A 693 -9.91 -10.34 -41.26
N ALA A 694 -10.33 -10.18 -42.51
CA ALA A 694 -11.09 -11.20 -43.24
C ALA A 694 -10.30 -12.53 -43.34
N ALA A 695 -8.99 -12.44 -43.56
CA ALA A 695 -8.11 -13.60 -43.63
C ALA A 695 -7.97 -14.33 -42.26
N LEU A 696 -7.91 -13.59 -41.15
CA LEU A 696 -7.85 -14.16 -39.80
C LEU A 696 -9.15 -14.90 -39.42
N PHE A 697 -10.32 -14.33 -39.76
CA PHE A 697 -11.62 -14.99 -39.54
C PHE A 697 -11.75 -16.29 -40.34
N GLN A 698 -11.27 -16.33 -41.58
CA GLN A 698 -11.30 -17.54 -42.41
C GLN A 698 -10.50 -18.69 -41.76
N ILE A 699 -9.34 -18.41 -41.14
CA ILE A 699 -8.52 -19.43 -40.47
C ILE A 699 -9.24 -19.99 -39.25
N LEU A 700 -9.90 -19.13 -38.46
CA LEU A 700 -10.60 -19.52 -37.24
C LEU A 700 -11.58 -20.68 -37.49
N TYR A 701 -12.29 -20.67 -38.62
CA TYR A 701 -13.27 -21.71 -38.98
C TYR A 701 -12.74 -22.84 -39.87
N SER A 702 -11.61 -22.65 -40.56
CA SER A 702 -11.10 -23.62 -41.54
C SER A 702 -10.04 -24.58 -41.00
N THR A 703 -9.37 -24.23 -39.91
CA THR A 703 -8.36 -25.11 -39.29
C THR A 703 -9.01 -26.18 -38.41
N ARG A 704 -8.39 -27.38 -38.36
CA ARG A 704 -8.82 -28.51 -37.51
C ARG A 704 -8.01 -28.64 -36.21
N TYR A 705 -6.98 -27.82 -36.03
CA TYR A 705 -6.10 -27.86 -34.87
C TYR A 705 -6.51 -26.81 -33.84
N GLU A 706 -6.97 -27.28 -32.69
CA GLU A 706 -7.46 -26.47 -31.58
C GLU A 706 -6.41 -25.44 -31.10
N ASP A 707 -5.10 -25.76 -31.14
CA ASP A 707 -4.01 -24.83 -30.77
C ASP A 707 -3.90 -23.60 -31.70
N ILE A 708 -4.16 -23.82 -32.99
CA ILE A 708 -4.14 -22.76 -34.02
C ILE A 708 -5.40 -21.92 -33.89
N GLN A 709 -6.57 -22.54 -33.64
CA GLN A 709 -7.81 -21.82 -33.36
C GLN A 709 -7.66 -20.92 -32.14
N LEU A 710 -7.10 -21.45 -31.05
CA LEU A 710 -6.86 -20.73 -29.80
C LEU A 710 -5.88 -19.56 -29.98
N SER A 711 -4.84 -19.73 -30.80
CA SER A 711 -3.90 -18.65 -31.15
C SER A 711 -4.56 -17.56 -32.02
N VAL A 712 -5.34 -17.95 -33.02
CA VAL A 712 -6.03 -17.03 -33.93
C VAL A 712 -7.15 -16.28 -33.22
N ALA A 713 -7.91 -16.96 -32.36
CA ALA A 713 -8.89 -16.31 -31.49
C ALA A 713 -8.20 -15.35 -30.51
N SER A 714 -6.99 -15.69 -30.04
CA SER A 714 -6.21 -14.76 -29.22
C SER A 714 -5.80 -13.50 -29.96
N ILE A 715 -5.34 -13.63 -31.21
CA ILE A 715 -4.97 -12.51 -32.07
C ILE A 715 -6.20 -11.65 -32.40
N LEU A 716 -7.30 -12.27 -32.83
CA LEU A 716 -8.55 -11.58 -33.12
C LEU A 716 -9.11 -10.82 -31.91
N GLY A 717 -8.99 -11.40 -30.71
CA GLY A 717 -9.38 -10.74 -29.46
C GLY A 717 -8.46 -9.57 -29.05
N LYS A 718 -7.19 -9.56 -29.47
CA LYS A 718 -6.27 -8.42 -29.27
C LYS A 718 -6.50 -7.28 -30.26
N ILE A 719 -6.72 -7.64 -31.54
CA ILE A 719 -6.96 -6.70 -32.64
C ILE A 719 -8.28 -5.94 -32.43
N TYR A 720 -9.30 -6.69 -32.00
CA TYR A 720 -10.61 -6.18 -31.67
C TYR A 720 -10.91 -6.61 -30.23
N ALA A 721 -10.47 -5.81 -29.27
CA ALA A 721 -10.97 -5.96 -27.91
C ALA A 721 -12.51 -5.95 -27.99
N ARG A 722 -13.16 -7.02 -27.50
CA ARG A 722 -14.62 -7.29 -27.61
C ARG A 722 -15.12 -7.90 -28.94
N ASN A 723 -14.27 -8.57 -29.71
CA ASN A 723 -14.76 -9.37 -30.83
C ASN A 723 -15.56 -10.59 -30.32
N GLU A 724 -16.88 -10.46 -30.30
CA GLU A 724 -17.82 -11.49 -29.86
C GLU A 724 -17.55 -12.82 -30.54
N THR A 725 -17.21 -12.81 -31.84
CA THR A 725 -16.94 -14.01 -32.61
C THR A 725 -15.67 -14.75 -32.17
N ALA A 726 -14.63 -14.02 -31.75
CA ALA A 726 -13.42 -14.62 -31.20
C ALA A 726 -13.65 -15.15 -29.78
N ILE A 727 -14.46 -14.45 -28.99
CA ILE A 727 -14.87 -14.88 -27.64
C ILE A 727 -15.75 -16.13 -27.74
N ASP A 728 -16.73 -16.16 -28.63
CA ASP A 728 -17.60 -17.31 -28.87
C ASP A 728 -16.81 -18.54 -29.32
N ALA A 729 -15.80 -18.35 -30.19
CA ALA A 729 -14.91 -19.44 -30.57
C ALA A 729 -14.11 -19.98 -29.37
N LEU A 730 -13.61 -19.11 -28.48
CA LEU A 730 -12.91 -19.53 -27.26
C LEU A 730 -13.84 -20.23 -26.26
N VAL A 731 -15.07 -19.74 -26.08
CA VAL A 731 -16.12 -20.37 -25.25
C VAL A 731 -16.51 -21.73 -25.82
N GLN A 732 -16.66 -21.83 -27.14
CA GLN A 732 -16.94 -23.08 -27.83
C GLN A 732 -15.79 -24.08 -27.59
N ILE A 733 -14.54 -23.69 -27.83
CA ILE A 733 -13.35 -24.54 -27.55
C ILE A 733 -13.34 -25.00 -26.09
N LEU A 734 -13.61 -24.09 -25.14
CA LEU A 734 -13.67 -24.39 -23.71
C LEU A 734 -14.71 -25.48 -23.39
N SER A 735 -15.87 -25.44 -24.05
CA SER A 735 -16.98 -26.37 -23.85
C SER A 735 -16.85 -27.70 -24.61
N THR A 736 -16.18 -27.72 -25.77
CA THR A 736 -16.15 -28.89 -26.67
C THR A 736 -14.88 -29.74 -26.55
N THR A 737 -13.75 -29.15 -26.15
CA THR A 737 -12.48 -29.89 -26.11
C THR A 737 -12.45 -30.88 -24.94
N LYS A 738 -11.80 -32.03 -25.17
CA LYS A 738 -11.51 -33.04 -24.12
C LYS A 738 -10.11 -32.87 -23.50
N SER A 739 -9.29 -31.98 -24.04
CA SER A 739 -7.92 -31.77 -23.60
C SER A 739 -7.86 -30.76 -22.45
N GLU A 740 -7.46 -31.21 -21.26
CA GLU A 740 -7.33 -30.34 -20.09
C GLU A 740 -6.34 -29.18 -20.32
N SER A 741 -5.27 -29.41 -21.09
CA SER A 741 -4.28 -28.38 -21.45
C SER A 741 -4.88 -27.25 -22.29
N ILE A 742 -5.78 -27.61 -23.20
CA ILE A 742 -6.45 -26.68 -24.10
C ILE A 742 -7.55 -25.93 -23.34
N GLN A 743 -8.30 -26.61 -22.45
CA GLN A 743 -9.25 -25.94 -21.54
C GLN A 743 -8.56 -24.92 -20.64
N LEU A 744 -7.41 -25.27 -20.05
CA LEU A 744 -6.62 -24.36 -19.22
C LEU A 744 -6.16 -23.14 -20.01
N SER A 745 -5.63 -23.36 -21.22
CA SER A 745 -5.17 -22.28 -22.09
C SER A 745 -6.32 -21.39 -22.56
N ALA A 746 -7.47 -21.96 -22.92
CA ALA A 746 -8.66 -21.22 -23.33
C ALA A 746 -9.21 -20.37 -22.17
N ALA A 747 -9.32 -20.93 -20.96
CA ALA A 747 -9.74 -20.18 -19.77
C ALA A 747 -8.81 -18.99 -19.48
N ARG A 748 -7.49 -19.21 -19.53
CA ARG A 748 -6.48 -18.16 -19.35
C ARG A 748 -6.60 -17.06 -20.40
N ILE A 749 -6.79 -17.43 -21.66
CA ILE A 749 -6.89 -16.50 -22.79
C ILE A 749 -8.18 -15.69 -22.72
N LEU A 750 -9.30 -16.31 -22.35
CA LEU A 750 -10.53 -15.59 -22.04
C LEU A 750 -10.27 -14.54 -20.95
N GLY A 751 -9.57 -14.92 -19.89
CA GLY A 751 -9.12 -14.01 -18.82
C GLY A 751 -8.17 -12.88 -19.27
N GLU A 752 -7.53 -12.97 -20.43
CA GLU A 752 -6.59 -11.96 -20.94
C GLU A 752 -7.21 -11.03 -21.98
N LEU A 753 -8.27 -11.45 -22.67
CA LEU A 753 -8.83 -10.75 -23.84
C LEU A 753 -10.22 -10.16 -23.61
N ALA A 754 -11.01 -10.80 -22.76
CA ALA A 754 -12.39 -10.44 -22.52
C ALA A 754 -12.47 -9.33 -21.46
N VAL A 755 -12.11 -8.09 -21.80
CA VAL A 755 -12.38 -6.96 -20.90
C VAL A 755 -13.89 -6.78 -20.80
N VAL A 756 -14.47 -7.28 -19.71
CA VAL A 756 -15.90 -7.25 -19.33
C VAL A 756 -16.80 -7.78 -20.46
N ASN A 757 -16.76 -9.10 -20.70
CA ASN A 757 -17.68 -9.78 -21.61
C ASN A 757 -18.48 -10.86 -20.85
N GLU A 758 -19.80 -10.74 -20.86
CA GLU A 758 -20.71 -11.59 -20.09
C GLU A 758 -20.69 -13.06 -20.53
N THR A 759 -20.53 -13.35 -21.83
CA THR A 759 -20.47 -14.74 -22.33
C THR A 759 -19.19 -15.45 -21.88
N ALA A 760 -18.05 -14.75 -21.86
CA ALA A 760 -16.79 -15.25 -21.33
C ALA A 760 -16.88 -15.50 -19.80
N ILE A 761 -17.45 -14.54 -19.06
CA ILE A 761 -17.64 -14.67 -17.61
C ILE A 761 -18.57 -15.83 -17.29
N ALA A 762 -19.73 -15.94 -17.96
CA ALA A 762 -20.67 -17.03 -17.79
C ALA A 762 -20.02 -18.39 -18.09
N ALA A 763 -19.20 -18.49 -19.13
CA ALA A 763 -18.48 -19.72 -19.48
C ALA A 763 -17.44 -20.12 -18.42
N LEU A 764 -16.69 -19.15 -17.87
CA LEU A 764 -15.73 -19.41 -16.78
C LEU A 764 -16.43 -19.77 -15.46
N VAL A 765 -17.55 -19.10 -15.13
CA VAL A 765 -18.41 -19.43 -13.99
C VAL A 765 -19.00 -20.83 -14.14
N GLN A 766 -19.51 -21.17 -15.32
CA GLN A 766 -20.01 -22.51 -15.60
C GLN A 766 -18.87 -23.53 -15.45
N LEU A 767 -17.69 -23.25 -16.00
CA LEU A 767 -16.52 -24.13 -15.91
C LEU A 767 -16.13 -24.41 -14.45
N LEU A 768 -16.17 -23.41 -13.57
CA LEU A 768 -15.93 -23.57 -12.13
C LEU A 768 -16.89 -24.55 -11.47
N SER A 769 -18.16 -24.55 -11.89
CA SER A 769 -19.20 -25.41 -11.32
C SER A 769 -19.17 -26.85 -11.86
N ILE A 770 -18.85 -27.05 -13.14
CA ILE A 770 -18.99 -28.36 -13.81
C ILE A 770 -17.73 -29.22 -13.76
N THR A 771 -16.53 -28.61 -13.72
CA THR A 771 -15.29 -29.37 -13.87
C THR A 771 -14.90 -30.08 -12.57
N LYS A 772 -14.36 -31.31 -12.66
CA LYS A 772 -13.77 -32.02 -11.51
C LYS A 772 -12.30 -31.70 -11.29
N SER A 773 -11.62 -31.13 -12.29
CA SER A 773 -10.18 -30.85 -12.24
C SER A 773 -9.89 -29.58 -11.43
N GLU A 774 -9.13 -29.71 -10.34
CA GLU A 774 -8.78 -28.58 -9.47
C GLU A 774 -7.92 -27.53 -10.20
N SER A 775 -7.01 -27.96 -11.08
CA SER A 775 -6.16 -27.06 -11.89
C SER A 775 -6.99 -26.17 -12.82
N ILE A 776 -8.06 -26.72 -13.39
CA ILE A 776 -8.96 -25.99 -14.29
C ILE A 776 -9.80 -25.00 -13.48
N ARG A 777 -10.32 -25.41 -12.30
CA ARG A 777 -11.03 -24.49 -11.40
C ARG A 777 -10.14 -23.33 -10.97
N TRP A 778 -8.89 -23.61 -10.62
CA TRP A 778 -7.93 -22.58 -10.25
C TRP A 778 -7.67 -21.60 -11.41
N SER A 779 -7.43 -22.11 -12.62
CA SER A 779 -7.22 -21.26 -13.81
C SER A 779 -8.45 -20.40 -14.13
N ALA A 780 -9.66 -20.97 -14.04
CA ALA A 780 -10.91 -20.24 -14.25
C ALA A 780 -11.09 -19.14 -13.18
N ALA A 781 -10.87 -19.45 -11.90
CA ALA A 781 -10.94 -18.47 -10.82
C ALA A 781 -9.92 -17.33 -11.02
N LYS A 782 -8.66 -17.67 -11.34
CA LYS A 782 -7.61 -16.68 -11.62
C LYS A 782 -7.91 -15.83 -12.86
N SER A 783 -8.61 -16.39 -13.83
CA SER A 783 -9.03 -15.67 -15.03
C SER A 783 -10.18 -14.71 -14.72
N LEU A 784 -11.13 -15.09 -13.85
CA LEU A 784 -12.18 -14.19 -13.35
C LEU A 784 -11.60 -12.97 -12.61
N GLU A 785 -10.51 -13.12 -11.84
CA GLU A 785 -9.81 -11.98 -11.20
C GLU A 785 -9.49 -10.85 -12.19
N LYS A 786 -9.24 -11.17 -13.47
CA LYS A 786 -8.84 -10.19 -14.49
C LYS A 786 -10.01 -9.58 -15.26
N ILE A 787 -11.11 -10.32 -15.45
CA ILE A 787 -12.18 -9.95 -16.40
C ILE A 787 -13.52 -9.67 -15.75
N ALA A 788 -13.71 -10.13 -14.52
CA ALA A 788 -14.99 -10.08 -13.83
C ALA A 788 -15.09 -8.92 -12.84
N VAL A 789 -14.26 -7.89 -13.01
CA VAL A 789 -14.31 -6.67 -12.19
C VAL A 789 -15.73 -6.10 -12.22
N GLU A 790 -16.32 -5.85 -11.05
CA GLU A 790 -17.72 -5.38 -10.88
C GLU A 790 -18.81 -6.32 -11.44
N ASN A 791 -18.51 -7.59 -11.77
CA ASN A 791 -19.51 -8.52 -12.29
C ASN A 791 -20.24 -9.30 -11.18
N GLU A 792 -21.51 -8.95 -10.92
CA GLU A 792 -22.34 -9.58 -9.88
C GLU A 792 -22.46 -11.10 -10.01
N GLY A 793 -22.58 -11.63 -11.24
CA GLY A 793 -22.70 -13.06 -11.49
C GLY A 793 -21.44 -13.85 -11.12
N ALA A 794 -20.26 -13.29 -11.37
CA ALA A 794 -18.99 -13.87 -10.97
C ALA A 794 -18.77 -13.82 -9.46
N ILE A 795 -19.17 -12.71 -8.82
CA ILE A 795 -19.10 -12.56 -7.36
C ILE A 795 -20.00 -13.60 -6.70
N ALA A 796 -21.25 -13.73 -7.13
CA ALA A 796 -22.18 -14.74 -6.62
C ALA A 796 -21.64 -16.17 -6.77
N ALA A 797 -21.02 -16.49 -7.91
CA ALA A 797 -20.40 -17.79 -8.14
C ALA A 797 -19.20 -18.05 -7.23
N LEU A 798 -18.34 -17.05 -7.00
CA LEU A 798 -17.19 -17.16 -6.08
C LEU A 798 -17.64 -17.31 -4.62
N VAL A 799 -18.67 -16.57 -4.20
CA VAL A 799 -19.32 -16.73 -2.90
C VAL A 799 -19.89 -18.14 -2.73
N GLN A 800 -20.57 -18.67 -3.76
CA GLN A 800 -21.08 -20.04 -3.73
C GLN A 800 -19.94 -21.08 -3.66
N ILE A 801 -18.84 -20.87 -4.37
CA ILE A 801 -17.68 -21.79 -4.34
C ILE A 801 -17.06 -21.82 -2.94
N LEU A 802 -16.93 -20.66 -2.30
CA LEU A 802 -16.41 -20.54 -0.95
C LEU A 802 -17.18 -21.39 0.06
N SER A 803 -18.49 -21.49 -0.09
CA SER A 803 -19.34 -22.26 0.82
C SER A 803 -19.53 -23.73 0.44
N THR A 804 -19.41 -24.08 -0.86
CA THR A 804 -19.74 -25.43 -1.36
C THR A 804 -18.51 -26.34 -1.54
N THR A 805 -17.32 -25.79 -1.75
CA THR A 805 -16.13 -26.60 -2.05
C THR A 805 -15.41 -27.11 -0.81
N LYS A 806 -14.98 -28.37 -0.83
CA LYS A 806 -14.14 -28.97 0.23
C LYS A 806 -12.66 -28.60 0.09
N SER A 807 -12.22 -28.21 -1.10
CA SER A 807 -10.81 -27.94 -1.39
C SER A 807 -10.36 -26.62 -0.76
N GLU A 808 -9.38 -26.68 0.15
CA GLU A 808 -8.86 -25.51 0.85
C GLU A 808 -8.15 -24.53 -0.11
N GLY A 809 -7.42 -25.02 -1.10
CA GLY A 809 -6.74 -24.17 -2.09
C GLY A 809 -7.71 -23.36 -2.96
N ILE A 810 -8.88 -23.94 -3.27
CA ILE A 810 -9.93 -23.25 -4.02
C ILE A 810 -10.62 -22.21 -3.13
N ARG A 811 -10.92 -22.55 -1.87
CA ARG A 811 -11.49 -21.56 -0.91
C ARG A 811 -10.55 -20.39 -0.68
N TRP A 812 -9.26 -20.69 -0.50
CA TRP A 812 -8.22 -19.67 -0.39
C TRP A 812 -8.21 -18.76 -1.62
N SER A 813 -8.22 -19.34 -2.83
CA SER A 813 -8.21 -18.57 -4.08
C SER A 813 -9.46 -17.71 -4.21
N ALA A 814 -10.65 -18.27 -3.95
CA ALA A 814 -11.90 -17.53 -4.06
C ALA A 814 -11.99 -16.36 -3.07
N ALA A 815 -11.53 -16.54 -1.82
CA ALA A 815 -11.45 -15.44 -0.85
C ALA A 815 -10.50 -14.34 -1.33
N SER A 816 -9.32 -14.70 -1.86
CA SER A 816 -8.33 -13.73 -2.39
C SER A 816 -8.88 -12.95 -3.59
N ILE A 817 -9.64 -13.62 -4.46
CA ILE A 817 -10.21 -13.03 -5.67
C ILE A 817 -11.37 -12.09 -5.31
N LEU A 818 -12.24 -12.46 -4.36
CA LEU A 818 -13.30 -11.57 -3.88
C LEU A 818 -12.74 -10.25 -3.35
N GLY A 819 -11.55 -10.27 -2.72
CA GLY A 819 -10.86 -9.07 -2.27
C GLY A 819 -10.48 -8.08 -3.38
N LYS A 820 -10.40 -8.54 -4.63
CA LYS A 820 -9.83 -7.79 -5.77
C LYS A 820 -10.80 -7.49 -6.91
N ILE A 821 -11.87 -8.28 -7.05
CA ILE A 821 -12.80 -8.18 -8.17
C ILE A 821 -13.65 -6.91 -8.07
N ASP A 822 -14.16 -6.59 -6.89
CA ASP A 822 -14.99 -5.42 -6.69
C ASP A 822 -14.79 -4.88 -5.27
N VAL A 823 -13.91 -3.89 -5.19
CA VAL A 823 -13.50 -3.28 -3.93
C VAL A 823 -14.70 -2.49 -3.41
N GLY A 824 -15.31 -2.98 -2.34
CA GLY A 824 -16.52 -2.39 -1.77
C GLY A 824 -17.80 -3.13 -2.11
N ASN A 825 -17.74 -4.30 -2.75
CA ASN A 825 -18.93 -5.11 -2.97
C ASN A 825 -19.50 -5.70 -1.66
N GLU A 826 -20.75 -5.33 -1.33
CA GLU A 826 -21.43 -5.78 -0.10
C GLU A 826 -21.53 -7.31 0.00
N GLY A 827 -21.85 -7.99 -1.11
CA GLY A 827 -21.95 -9.46 -1.15
C GLY A 827 -20.59 -10.16 -0.92
N ALA A 828 -19.51 -9.61 -1.47
CA ALA A 828 -18.16 -10.11 -1.24
C ALA A 828 -17.71 -9.88 0.22
N ILE A 829 -17.96 -8.69 0.77
CA ILE A 829 -17.65 -8.34 2.17
C ILE A 829 -18.38 -9.29 3.12
N ALA A 830 -19.68 -9.49 2.93
CA ALA A 830 -20.50 -10.40 3.71
C ALA A 830 -19.94 -11.84 3.72
N ALA A 831 -19.58 -12.35 2.54
CA ALA A 831 -19.01 -13.70 2.41
C ALA A 831 -17.64 -13.83 3.11
N LEU A 832 -16.77 -12.82 2.99
CA LEU A 832 -15.47 -12.82 3.65
C LEU A 832 -15.61 -12.75 5.18
N VAL A 833 -16.54 -11.95 5.70
CA VAL A 833 -16.87 -11.86 7.13
C VAL A 833 -17.41 -13.21 7.66
N GLN A 834 -18.29 -13.86 6.89
CA GLN A 834 -18.81 -15.18 7.25
C GLN A 834 -17.69 -16.23 7.31
N ILE A 835 -16.74 -16.23 6.38
CA ILE A 835 -15.62 -17.17 6.38
C ILE A 835 -14.69 -16.90 7.55
N LEU A 836 -14.36 -15.62 7.78
CA LEU A 836 -13.52 -15.17 8.88
C LEU A 836 -14.05 -15.67 10.24
N SER A 837 -15.38 -15.61 10.43
CA SER A 837 -16.06 -16.07 11.64
C SER A 837 -16.26 -17.59 11.73
N THR A 838 -16.46 -18.32 10.62
CA THR A 838 -16.89 -19.74 10.68
C THR A 838 -15.79 -20.77 10.37
N THR A 839 -14.74 -20.39 9.63
CA THR A 839 -13.72 -21.35 9.17
C THR A 839 -12.85 -21.88 10.30
N LYS A 840 -12.40 -23.14 10.19
CA LYS A 840 -11.38 -23.74 11.09
C LYS A 840 -9.95 -23.60 10.55
N SER A 841 -9.79 -23.28 9.27
CA SER A 841 -8.47 -23.19 8.62
C SER A 841 -7.87 -21.81 8.83
N GLU A 842 -6.73 -21.76 9.51
CA GLU A 842 -5.97 -20.54 9.81
C GLU A 842 -5.60 -19.77 8.53
N GLY A 843 -5.07 -20.46 7.50
CA GLY A 843 -4.64 -19.83 6.26
C GLY A 843 -5.78 -19.20 5.45
N ILE A 844 -6.98 -19.81 5.47
CA ILE A 844 -8.17 -19.23 4.84
C ILE A 844 -8.64 -17.99 5.61
N ARG A 845 -8.59 -18.05 6.95
CA ARG A 845 -8.99 -16.93 7.81
C ARG A 845 -8.08 -15.72 7.60
N TRP A 846 -6.76 -15.96 7.61
CA TRP A 846 -5.76 -14.92 7.34
C TRP A 846 -5.99 -14.26 5.98
N ASN A 847 -6.22 -15.05 4.94
CA ASN A 847 -6.48 -14.52 3.60
C ASN A 847 -7.83 -13.77 3.49
N ALA A 848 -8.87 -14.20 4.22
CA ALA A 848 -10.13 -13.48 4.29
C ALA A 848 -9.97 -12.13 5.00
N ALA A 849 -9.19 -12.08 6.09
CA ALA A 849 -8.82 -10.85 6.77
C ALA A 849 -8.03 -9.91 5.83
N GLU A 850 -6.98 -10.41 5.17
CA GLU A 850 -6.18 -9.62 4.19
C GLU A 850 -7.06 -9.07 3.06
N SER A 851 -8.00 -9.88 2.55
CA SER A 851 -8.93 -9.44 1.51
C SER A 851 -9.86 -8.34 2.03
N LEU A 852 -10.41 -8.49 3.24
CA LEU A 852 -11.23 -7.47 3.89
C LEU A 852 -10.48 -6.16 4.10
N GLU A 853 -9.20 -6.20 4.48
CA GLU A 853 -8.40 -4.98 4.63
C GLU A 853 -8.37 -4.12 3.36
N THR A 854 -8.43 -4.76 2.19
CA THR A 854 -8.40 -4.05 0.90
C THR A 854 -9.78 -3.65 0.39
N THR A 855 -10.85 -4.36 0.74
CA THR A 855 -12.21 -4.12 0.20
C THR A 855 -12.99 -3.01 0.91
N LEU A 856 -12.65 -2.67 2.16
CA LEU A 856 -13.41 -1.69 2.92
C LEU A 856 -13.06 -0.26 2.48
N ILE A 857 -14.01 0.43 1.84
CA ILE A 857 -13.84 1.79 1.31
C ILE A 857 -14.74 2.78 2.06
N THR A 858 -16.04 2.50 2.12
CA THR A 858 -17.06 3.43 2.61
C THR A 858 -17.26 3.28 4.11
N LYS A 859 -17.81 4.32 4.74
CA LYS A 859 -18.16 4.31 6.16
C LYS A 859 -19.11 3.16 6.49
N GLU A 860 -20.07 2.91 5.60
CA GLU A 860 -21.09 1.89 5.71
C GLU A 860 -20.46 0.48 5.77
N HIS A 861 -19.48 0.18 4.92
CA HIS A 861 -18.78 -1.10 4.94
C HIS A 861 -18.09 -1.35 6.30
N TYR A 862 -17.45 -0.32 6.87
CA TYR A 862 -16.82 -0.43 8.18
C TYR A 862 -17.85 -0.68 9.29
N VAL A 863 -19.01 -0.01 9.25
CA VAL A 863 -20.10 -0.20 10.22
C VAL A 863 -20.61 -1.64 10.19
N GLU A 864 -20.88 -2.17 9.00
CA GLU A 864 -21.38 -3.54 8.83
C GLU A 864 -20.41 -4.59 9.36
N VAL A 865 -19.12 -4.46 9.04
CA VAL A 865 -18.08 -5.39 9.51
C VAL A 865 -17.94 -5.37 11.03
N VAL A 866 -18.02 -4.20 11.67
CA VAL A 866 -17.99 -4.07 13.13
C VAL A 866 -19.18 -4.81 13.75
N SER A 867 -20.38 -4.56 13.23
CA SER A 867 -21.60 -5.22 13.71
C SER A 867 -21.54 -6.75 13.55
N ALA A 868 -20.97 -7.25 12.47
CA ALA A 868 -20.92 -8.68 12.18
C ALA A 868 -19.81 -9.44 12.93
N LEU A 869 -18.69 -8.79 13.25
CA LEU A 869 -17.55 -9.43 13.90
C LEU A 869 -17.51 -9.29 15.43
N LYS A 870 -18.35 -8.43 16.04
CA LYS A 870 -18.30 -8.17 17.49
C LYS A 870 -18.39 -9.43 18.36
N ASP A 871 -19.22 -10.41 17.96
CA ASP A 871 -19.43 -11.65 18.70
C ASP A 871 -18.25 -12.63 18.57
N CYS A 872 -17.33 -12.38 17.62
CA CYS A 872 -16.06 -13.09 17.52
C CYS A 872 -14.98 -12.54 18.46
N ILE A 873 -15.24 -11.41 19.14
CA ILE A 873 -14.29 -10.68 19.99
C ILE A 873 -14.77 -10.72 21.45
N THR A 874 -15.13 -11.92 21.90
CA THR A 874 -15.50 -12.19 23.29
C THR A 874 -14.35 -12.87 24.03
N ASP A 875 -14.35 -12.76 25.36
CA ASP A 875 -13.30 -13.37 26.20
C ASP A 875 -13.34 -14.91 26.09
N GLU A 876 -14.52 -15.49 25.83
CA GLU A 876 -14.69 -16.91 25.53
C GLU A 876 -13.98 -17.32 24.23
N VAL A 877 -14.07 -16.52 23.16
CA VAL A 877 -13.38 -16.82 21.89
C VAL A 877 -11.87 -16.61 22.06
N TYR A 878 -11.44 -15.62 22.84
CA TYR A 878 -10.04 -15.41 23.16
C TYR A 878 -9.42 -16.64 23.82
N GLU A 879 -10.08 -17.23 24.82
CA GLU A 879 -9.59 -18.41 25.54
C GLU A 879 -9.66 -19.69 24.72
N ASN A 880 -10.69 -19.87 23.88
CA ASN A 880 -10.93 -21.11 23.16
C ASN A 880 -10.34 -21.16 21.74
N ASN A 881 -10.17 -20.01 21.07
CA ASN A 881 -9.68 -19.91 19.69
C ASN A 881 -9.02 -18.54 19.46
N PHE A 882 -7.83 -18.35 20.06
CA PHE A 882 -7.07 -17.11 19.96
C PHE A 882 -6.84 -16.65 18.52
N ASP A 883 -6.55 -17.55 17.57
CA ASP A 883 -6.33 -17.17 16.16
C ASP A 883 -7.58 -16.57 15.50
N ARG A 884 -8.78 -16.98 15.96
CA ARG A 884 -10.06 -16.42 15.47
C ARG A 884 -10.25 -15.04 16.05
N PHE A 885 -10.05 -14.94 17.35
CA PHE A 885 -10.10 -13.69 18.07
C PHE A 885 -9.15 -12.68 17.42
N ASP A 886 -7.88 -13.03 17.24
CA ASP A 886 -6.84 -12.14 16.71
C ASP A 886 -7.17 -11.67 15.29
N SER A 887 -7.53 -12.59 14.39
CA SER A 887 -7.90 -12.22 13.01
C SER A 887 -9.12 -11.27 12.95
N CYS A 888 -10.15 -11.52 13.76
CA CYS A 888 -11.32 -10.64 13.83
C CYS A 888 -10.99 -9.30 14.51
N TYR A 889 -10.15 -9.34 15.55
CA TYR A 889 -9.70 -8.16 16.27
C TYR A 889 -8.92 -7.21 15.35
N GLU A 890 -8.04 -7.72 14.49
CA GLU A 890 -7.27 -6.91 13.54
C GLU A 890 -8.18 -6.14 12.56
N ILE A 891 -9.22 -6.78 12.03
CA ILE A 891 -10.18 -6.15 11.11
C ILE A 891 -11.04 -5.11 11.84
N VAL A 892 -11.54 -5.41 13.03
CA VAL A 892 -12.33 -4.45 13.81
C VAL A 892 -11.46 -3.28 14.28
N TRP A 893 -10.19 -3.53 14.63
CA TRP A 893 -9.21 -2.48 14.93
C TRP A 893 -9.01 -1.55 13.73
N LYS A 894 -8.94 -2.10 12.51
CA LYS A 894 -8.90 -1.30 11.28
C LYS A 894 -10.18 -0.48 11.08
N CYS A 895 -11.35 -1.03 11.39
CA CYS A 895 -12.60 -0.28 11.35
C CYS A 895 -12.57 0.89 12.35
N ALA A 896 -12.09 0.68 13.57
CA ALA A 896 -11.92 1.72 14.59
C ALA A 896 -10.92 2.83 14.20
N GLN A 897 -10.05 2.60 13.20
CA GLN A 897 -9.15 3.63 12.66
C GLN A 897 -9.78 4.49 11.56
N ASN A 898 -10.88 4.03 10.95
CA ASN A 898 -11.53 4.71 9.82
C ASN A 898 -12.93 5.24 10.17
N LEU A 899 -13.51 4.81 11.29
CA LEU A 899 -14.75 5.34 11.83
C LEU A 899 -14.49 6.43 12.86
N SER A 900 -15.46 7.33 13.02
CA SER A 900 -15.51 8.18 14.21
C SER A 900 -15.89 7.33 15.42
N TYR A 901 -15.50 7.74 16.63
CA TYR A 901 -15.89 7.04 17.85
C TYR A 901 -17.43 6.88 17.99
N PRO A 902 -18.25 7.92 17.76
CA PRO A 902 -19.70 7.79 17.81
C PRO A 902 -20.27 6.76 16.81
N ASP A 903 -19.74 6.74 15.57
CA ASP A 903 -20.19 5.80 14.54
C ASP A 903 -19.82 4.36 14.88
N PHE A 904 -18.59 4.14 15.38
CA PHE A 904 -18.15 2.82 15.82
C PHE A 904 -18.96 2.33 17.02
N TYR A 905 -19.20 3.21 18.00
CA TYR A 905 -19.99 2.88 19.18
C TYR A 905 -21.41 2.47 18.79
N GLN A 906 -22.02 3.19 17.86
CA GLN A 906 -23.34 2.84 17.33
C GLN A 906 -23.32 1.47 16.64
N ALA A 907 -22.34 1.20 15.77
CA ALA A 907 -22.18 -0.10 15.10
C ALA A 907 -21.98 -1.26 16.08
N TRP A 908 -21.28 -1.00 17.20
CA TRP A 908 -20.98 -1.99 18.23
C TRP A 908 -22.22 -2.38 19.06
N HIS A 909 -22.97 -1.38 19.54
CA HIS A 909 -24.10 -1.58 20.47
C HIS A 909 -25.45 -1.73 19.79
N TYR A 910 -25.66 -1.08 18.65
CA TYR A 910 -26.94 -1.03 17.93
C TYR A 910 -26.74 -1.46 16.48
N PRO A 911 -26.55 -2.78 16.21
CA PRO A 911 -26.33 -3.27 14.86
C PRO A 911 -27.48 -2.86 13.94
N THR A 912 -27.14 -2.38 12.74
CA THR A 912 -28.10 -2.27 11.65
C THR A 912 -28.62 -3.66 11.33
N LEU A 913 -29.92 -3.90 11.57
CA LEU A 913 -30.61 -5.11 11.14
C LEU A 913 -30.72 -5.13 9.60
N THR A 914 -29.63 -5.50 8.92
CA THR A 914 -29.69 -6.03 7.56
C THR A 914 -29.64 -7.56 7.67
N PRO A 915 -30.68 -8.30 7.23
CA PRO A 915 -30.61 -9.76 7.24
C PRO A 915 -29.64 -10.20 6.13
N HIS A 916 -28.55 -10.86 6.51
CA HIS A 916 -27.70 -11.57 5.55
C HIS A 916 -28.47 -12.75 4.90
N PRO A 917 -28.18 -13.08 3.63
CA PRO A 917 -28.81 -14.19 2.92
C PRO A 917 -28.28 -15.53 3.46
N GLU A 918 -29.13 -16.28 4.17
CA GLU A 918 -28.80 -17.63 4.63
C GLU A 918 -28.72 -18.63 3.46
N MET A 919 -27.66 -19.44 3.49
CA MET A 919 -27.55 -20.68 2.75
C MET A 919 -28.66 -21.66 3.15
N GLN A 920 -29.34 -22.21 2.16
CA GLN A 920 -30.33 -23.28 2.32
C GLN A 920 -29.70 -24.52 2.96
N GLU A 921 -30.09 -24.84 4.20
CA GLU A 921 -30.16 -26.23 4.67
C GLU A 921 -31.55 -26.80 4.38
N THR A 922 -31.54 -27.93 3.69
CA THR A 922 -32.71 -28.68 3.25
C THR A 922 -33.47 -29.31 4.43
N THR A 923 -34.65 -28.81 4.77
CA THR A 923 -35.84 -29.64 5.08
C THR A 923 -37.12 -28.80 4.85
N GLY A 924 -38.08 -29.35 4.10
CA GLY A 924 -39.25 -28.61 3.64
C GLY A 924 -40.21 -28.22 4.77
N VAL A 925 -40.80 -27.02 4.69
CA VAL A 925 -42.04 -26.68 3.97
C VAL A 925 -42.26 -25.17 4.13
N GLY A 926 -42.35 -24.45 3.02
CA GLY A 926 -43.14 -23.22 2.90
C GLY A 926 -42.48 -21.88 3.28
N VAL A 927 -42.35 -21.04 2.24
CA VAL A 927 -42.29 -19.57 2.24
C VAL A 927 -40.89 -18.93 2.34
N THR A 928 -40.39 -18.54 1.17
CA THR A 928 -39.30 -17.56 0.95
C THR A 928 -39.74 -16.15 1.36
N PRO A 929 -38.88 -15.33 2.01
CA PRO A 929 -39.08 -13.90 2.11
C PRO A 929 -38.30 -13.20 0.98
N GLU A 930 -38.96 -13.06 -0.17
CA GLU A 930 -38.69 -11.91 -1.04
C GLU A 930 -38.95 -10.63 -0.23
N ALA A 931 -38.15 -9.60 -0.48
CA ALA A 931 -38.31 -8.27 0.10
C ALA A 931 -39.79 -7.95 0.34
N LEU A 932 -40.17 -7.71 1.59
CA LEU A 932 -41.47 -7.11 1.91
C LEU A 932 -41.43 -5.65 1.41
N LEU A 933 -41.48 -5.49 0.08
CA LEU A 933 -42.38 -4.50 -0.51
C LEU A 933 -43.66 -4.63 0.30
N LEU A 934 -44.03 -3.58 1.04
CA LEU A 934 -45.30 -3.51 1.71
C LEU A 934 -46.34 -3.93 0.68
N ASN A 935 -46.94 -5.12 0.86
CA ASN A 935 -48.03 -5.52 0.00
C ASN A 935 -49.21 -4.62 0.37
N TRP A 936 -49.40 -3.55 -0.41
CA TRP A 936 -50.39 -2.52 -0.16
C TRP A 936 -51.82 -3.07 -0.16
N ASP A 937 -52.06 -4.20 -0.83
CA ASP A 937 -53.35 -4.91 -0.78
C ASP A 937 -53.62 -5.49 0.62
N ASN A 938 -52.57 -5.86 1.35
CA ASN A 938 -52.64 -6.42 2.70
C ASN A 938 -52.27 -5.40 3.80
N PHE A 939 -51.92 -4.16 3.46
CA PHE A 939 -51.51 -3.13 4.42
C PHE A 939 -52.57 -2.87 5.51
N PRO A 940 -53.87 -2.67 5.20
CA PRO A 940 -54.89 -2.51 6.22
C PRO A 940 -55.01 -3.71 7.17
N GLN A 941 -54.85 -4.93 6.64
CA GLN A 941 -54.95 -6.17 7.42
C GLN A 941 -53.75 -6.35 8.36
N ASN A 942 -52.54 -6.05 7.86
CA ASN A 942 -51.31 -6.13 8.63
C ASN A 942 -51.30 -5.09 9.76
N LEU A 943 -51.75 -3.85 9.49
CA LEU A 943 -51.88 -2.82 10.51
C LEU A 943 -52.94 -3.19 11.56
N ALA A 944 -54.10 -3.69 11.13
CA ALA A 944 -55.14 -4.17 12.05
C ALA A 944 -54.67 -5.34 12.92
N GLN A 945 -53.89 -6.28 12.37
CA GLN A 945 -53.33 -7.40 13.12
C GLN A 945 -52.27 -6.94 14.13
N ALA A 946 -51.46 -5.95 13.77
CA ALA A 946 -50.48 -5.37 14.67
C ALA A 946 -51.15 -4.56 15.81
N LEU A 947 -52.25 -3.84 15.51
CA LEU A 947 -53.08 -3.17 16.53
C LEU A 947 -53.76 -4.15 17.49
N LYS A 948 -54.25 -5.31 17.00
CA LYS A 948 -54.82 -6.35 17.87
C LYS A 948 -53.83 -6.90 18.90
N LYS A 949 -52.52 -6.79 18.65
CA LYS A 949 -51.47 -7.17 19.62
C LYS A 949 -51.24 -6.10 20.68
N GLN A 950 -51.92 -4.95 20.59
CA GLN A 950 -51.80 -3.82 21.51
C GLN A 950 -53.19 -3.40 22.05
N PRO A 951 -53.72 -4.14 23.04
CA PRO A 951 -55.08 -3.92 23.57
C PRO A 951 -55.28 -2.51 24.16
N GLU A 952 -54.22 -1.86 24.66
CA GLU A 952 -54.27 -0.50 25.23
C GLU A 952 -54.72 0.59 24.24
N ILE A 953 -54.51 0.38 22.94
CA ILE A 953 -54.87 1.31 21.85
C ILE A 953 -56.13 0.83 21.14
N ALA A 954 -56.22 -0.49 20.89
CA ALA A 954 -57.30 -1.09 20.11
C ALA A 954 -58.70 -0.91 20.71
N ASP A 955 -58.79 -0.73 22.03
CA ASP A 955 -60.06 -0.49 22.75
C ASP A 955 -60.51 0.99 22.76
N LYS A 956 -59.65 1.92 22.32
CA LYS A 956 -59.88 3.38 22.42
C LYS A 956 -60.05 4.10 21.08
N ILE A 957 -59.53 3.52 20.00
CA ILE A 957 -59.65 4.08 18.65
C ILE A 957 -59.96 2.99 17.63
N SER A 958 -60.76 3.34 16.63
CA SER A 958 -61.07 2.46 15.50
C SER A 958 -60.38 2.97 14.24
N VAL A 959 -59.39 2.20 13.76
CA VAL A 959 -58.53 2.60 12.65
C VAL A 959 -59.16 2.20 11.32
N THR A 960 -59.37 3.17 10.44
CA THR A 960 -59.85 2.94 9.07
C THR A 960 -58.80 3.39 8.06
N CYS A 961 -58.27 2.43 7.30
CA CYS A 961 -57.34 2.69 6.20
C CYS A 961 -58.12 2.94 4.91
N ILE A 962 -57.80 4.03 4.21
CA ILE A 962 -58.49 4.46 3.00
C ILE A 962 -57.46 4.61 1.88
N ASP A 963 -57.60 3.78 0.85
CA ASP A 963 -56.82 3.86 -0.38
C ASP A 963 -57.39 4.95 -1.29
N ALA A 964 -56.69 6.07 -1.38
CA ALA A 964 -57.09 7.23 -2.17
C ALA A 964 -56.81 7.09 -3.66
N SER A 965 -56.02 6.09 -4.08
CA SER A 965 -55.79 5.80 -5.50
C SER A 965 -57.07 5.39 -6.24
N GLN A 966 -58.12 5.01 -5.49
CA GLN A 966 -59.41 4.57 -6.02
C GLN A 966 -60.42 5.71 -6.20
N PHE A 967 -60.09 6.95 -5.81
CA PHE A 967 -61.01 8.07 -5.88
C PHE A 967 -61.23 8.54 -7.33
N LEU A 968 -62.50 8.72 -7.69
CA LEU A 968 -62.88 9.26 -9.01
C LEU A 968 -62.70 10.79 -9.08
N ASP A 969 -62.98 11.49 -7.99
CA ASP A 969 -62.74 12.93 -7.82
C ASP A 969 -61.80 13.14 -6.63
N SER A 970 -60.53 13.43 -6.91
CA SER A 970 -59.49 13.58 -5.90
C SER A 970 -59.58 14.89 -5.10
N ASP A 971 -60.36 15.87 -5.57
CA ASP A 971 -60.59 17.13 -4.84
C ASP A 971 -61.76 17.01 -3.86
N ASN A 972 -62.75 16.14 -4.14
CA ASN A 972 -63.93 15.94 -3.30
C ASN A 972 -64.42 14.47 -3.19
N PRO A 973 -63.63 13.55 -2.60
CA PRO A 973 -63.99 12.13 -2.47
C PRO A 973 -64.98 11.82 -1.33
N ALA A 974 -65.81 12.79 -0.93
CA ALA A 974 -66.60 12.74 0.30
C ALA A 974 -67.55 11.53 0.39
N SER A 975 -68.26 11.23 -0.71
CA SER A 975 -69.18 10.09 -0.76
C SER A 975 -68.45 8.74 -0.72
N GLU A 976 -67.24 8.66 -1.28
CA GLU A 976 -66.44 7.43 -1.32
C GLU A 976 -65.85 7.10 0.05
N ILE A 977 -65.34 8.12 0.76
CA ILE A 977 -64.87 7.99 2.14
C ILE A 977 -66.02 7.57 3.06
N TYR A 978 -67.19 8.20 2.93
CA TYR A 978 -68.38 7.83 3.70
C TYR A 978 -68.76 6.36 3.51
N VAL A 979 -68.74 5.85 2.27
CA VAL A 979 -69.05 4.44 2.00
C VAL A 979 -68.04 3.50 2.67
N LYS A 980 -66.75 3.86 2.72
CA LYS A 980 -65.72 3.07 3.41
C LYS A 980 -65.94 3.05 4.92
N LEU A 981 -66.32 4.19 5.52
CA LEU A 981 -66.66 4.27 6.94
C LEU A 981 -67.89 3.41 7.28
N VAL A 982 -68.98 3.52 6.53
CA VAL A 982 -70.16 2.68 6.77
C VAL A 982 -69.83 1.18 6.63
N LYS A 983 -68.96 0.80 5.68
CA LYS A 983 -68.47 -0.59 5.54
C LYS A 983 -67.57 -1.03 6.70
N ALA A 984 -66.85 -0.10 7.33
CA ALA A 984 -66.05 -0.35 8.52
C ALA A 984 -66.88 -0.48 9.81
N GLY A 985 -68.21 -0.31 9.72
CA GLY A 985 -69.16 -0.54 10.82
C GLY A 985 -69.73 0.73 11.46
N TYR A 986 -69.41 1.92 10.93
CA TYR A 986 -69.95 3.18 11.44
C TYR A 986 -71.43 3.41 11.06
N PRO A 987 -72.22 4.14 11.87
CA PRO A 987 -73.65 4.37 11.64
C PRO A 987 -73.94 5.08 10.32
N ARG A 988 -75.09 4.81 9.69
CA ARG A 988 -75.49 5.59 8.50
C ARG A 988 -75.98 6.97 8.93
N SER A 989 -75.51 8.01 8.26
CA SER A 989 -75.98 9.39 8.44
C SER A 989 -77.49 9.49 8.23
N ALA A 990 -78.18 10.15 9.18
CA ALA A 990 -79.60 10.42 9.10
C ALA A 990 -79.97 11.39 7.96
N ASP A 991 -79.02 12.24 7.54
CA ASP A 991 -79.19 13.28 6.52
C ASP A 991 -78.87 12.80 5.09
N GLY A 992 -78.52 11.52 4.92
CA GLY A 992 -78.14 10.90 3.65
C GLY A 992 -76.63 10.88 3.40
N THR A 993 -76.21 10.41 2.22
CA THR A 993 -74.78 10.32 1.85
C THR A 993 -74.17 11.72 1.70
N PRO A 994 -73.08 12.05 2.43
CA PRO A 994 -72.36 13.31 2.29
C PRO A 994 -71.92 13.55 0.85
N LYS A 995 -72.19 14.76 0.32
CA LYS A 995 -71.87 15.15 -1.06
C LYS A 995 -70.61 16.01 -1.17
N ASP A 996 -70.13 16.54 -0.05
CA ASP A 996 -68.92 17.37 0.03
C ASP A 996 -68.12 17.07 1.31
N LEU A 997 -66.84 17.44 1.33
CA LEU A 997 -65.96 17.20 2.49
C LEU A 997 -66.44 17.92 3.76
N GLN A 998 -67.23 18.99 3.63
CA GLN A 998 -67.80 19.71 4.77
C GLN A 998 -68.92 18.90 5.45
N SER A 999 -69.84 18.33 4.67
CA SER A 999 -70.86 17.41 5.18
C SER A 999 -70.26 16.09 5.69
N LEU A 1000 -69.16 15.63 5.09
CA LEU A 1000 -68.42 14.47 5.60
C LEU A 1000 -67.77 14.76 6.95
N LYS A 1001 -67.16 15.94 7.11
CA LYS A 1001 -66.58 16.38 8.39
C LYS A 1001 -67.61 16.35 9.51
N VAL A 1002 -68.78 16.95 9.28
CA VAL A 1002 -69.87 16.98 10.27
C VAL A 1002 -70.32 15.56 10.64
N TYR A 1003 -70.42 14.67 9.66
CA TYR A 1003 -70.72 13.26 9.91
C TYR A 1003 -69.64 12.57 10.76
N CYS A 1004 -68.35 12.73 10.43
CA CYS A 1004 -67.26 12.12 11.20
C CYS A 1004 -67.23 12.63 12.65
N GLU A 1005 -67.49 13.91 12.89
CA GLU A 1005 -67.49 14.53 14.22
C GLU A 1005 -68.67 14.07 15.09
N LEU A 1006 -69.85 13.84 14.50
CA LEU A 1006 -71.06 13.46 15.23
C LEU A 1006 -71.20 11.95 15.40
N GLU A 1007 -70.90 11.18 14.36
CA GLU A 1007 -71.22 9.74 14.28
C GLU A 1007 -69.96 8.84 14.34
N CYS A 1008 -68.75 9.40 14.22
CA CYS A 1008 -67.49 8.64 14.22
C CYS A 1008 -66.38 9.23 15.12
N PRO A 1009 -66.64 9.64 16.37
CA PRO A 1009 -65.67 10.36 17.20
C PRO A 1009 -64.39 9.58 17.55
N GLU A 1010 -64.43 8.25 17.48
CA GLU A 1010 -63.30 7.34 17.77
C GLU A 1010 -62.53 6.93 16.51
N ALA A 1011 -62.88 7.46 15.34
CA ALA A 1011 -62.24 7.09 14.09
C ALA A 1011 -60.83 7.69 13.96
N CYS A 1012 -59.85 6.82 13.71
CA CYS A 1012 -58.51 7.22 13.27
C CYS A 1012 -58.37 6.88 11.78
N LEU A 1013 -58.13 7.89 10.94
CA LEU A 1013 -58.16 7.75 9.49
C LEU A 1013 -56.75 7.78 8.92
N ILE A 1014 -56.38 6.73 8.19
CA ILE A 1014 -55.09 6.61 7.53
C ILE A 1014 -55.31 6.59 6.03
N PHE A 1015 -54.85 7.64 5.33
CA PHE A 1015 -54.95 7.74 3.88
C PHE A 1015 -53.62 7.33 3.25
N TYR A 1016 -53.68 6.48 2.23
CA TYR A 1016 -52.52 6.06 1.45
C TYR A 1016 -52.90 5.93 -0.02
N GLU A 1017 -51.93 5.96 -0.93
CA GLU A 1017 -52.15 5.61 -2.33
C GLU A 1017 -51.42 4.30 -2.63
N ALA A 1018 -52.17 3.24 -2.94
CA ALA A 1018 -51.56 2.00 -3.38
C ALA A 1018 -50.82 2.22 -4.73
N PRO A 1019 -49.66 1.59 -4.96
CA PRO A 1019 -48.97 1.63 -6.24
C PRO A 1019 -49.89 1.15 -7.37
N SER A 1020 -50.23 2.05 -8.28
CA SER A 1020 -51.08 1.79 -9.44
C SER A 1020 -50.37 2.26 -10.73
N ASN A 1021 -50.89 1.89 -11.90
CA ASN A 1021 -50.34 2.33 -13.19
C ASN A 1021 -51.44 3.08 -13.98
N PRO A 1022 -51.30 4.39 -14.23
CA PRO A 1022 -50.13 5.25 -13.95
C PRO A 1022 -49.88 5.48 -12.45
N PRO A 1023 -48.62 5.78 -12.06
CA PRO A 1023 -48.23 5.93 -10.65
C PRO A 1023 -49.04 7.03 -9.94
N PRO A 1024 -49.25 6.90 -8.61
CA PRO A 1024 -50.05 7.86 -7.84
C PRO A 1024 -49.50 9.29 -7.99
N GLN A 1025 -50.39 10.25 -8.25
CA GLN A 1025 -50.00 11.64 -8.52
C GLN A 1025 -49.74 12.46 -7.24
N GLY A 1026 -50.09 11.89 -6.07
CA GLY A 1026 -50.11 12.57 -4.79
C GLY A 1026 -51.49 13.12 -4.47
N PHE A 1027 -51.75 13.34 -3.18
CA PHE A 1027 -53.01 13.88 -2.69
C PHE A 1027 -53.25 15.33 -3.15
N SER A 1028 -54.51 15.67 -3.44
CA SER A 1028 -54.90 17.04 -3.80
C SER A 1028 -54.65 18.01 -2.64
N PRO A 1029 -54.05 19.20 -2.87
CA PRO A 1029 -53.93 20.23 -1.85
C PRO A 1029 -55.28 20.72 -1.30
N ILE A 1030 -56.34 20.70 -2.11
CA ILE A 1030 -57.70 21.08 -1.66
C ILE A 1030 -58.21 20.04 -0.66
N PHE A 1031 -58.00 18.76 -0.95
CA PHE A 1031 -58.36 17.64 -0.09
C PHE A 1031 -57.57 17.64 1.23
N LEU A 1032 -56.24 17.80 1.19
CA LEU A 1032 -55.40 17.85 2.39
C LEU A 1032 -55.74 19.04 3.31
N ASN A 1033 -55.99 20.23 2.73
CA ASN A 1033 -56.41 21.41 3.49
C ASN A 1033 -57.82 21.25 4.09
N ALA A 1034 -58.70 20.49 3.45
CA ALA A 1034 -59.99 20.16 4.03
C ALA A 1034 -59.85 19.18 5.21
N LEU A 1035 -59.02 18.13 5.07
CA LEU A 1035 -58.78 17.13 6.12
C LEU A 1035 -58.10 17.71 7.37
N SER A 1036 -57.14 18.64 7.22
CA SER A 1036 -56.49 19.29 8.37
C SER A 1036 -57.44 20.11 9.23
N ARG A 1037 -58.67 20.38 8.75
CA ARG A 1037 -59.73 21.08 9.49
C ARG A 1037 -60.71 20.14 10.19
N PHE A 1038 -60.57 18.82 10.08
CA PHE A 1038 -61.42 17.86 10.81
C PHE A 1038 -61.04 17.87 12.28
N SER A 1039 -62.01 17.66 13.19
CA SER A 1039 -61.72 17.58 14.62
C SER A 1039 -61.89 16.14 15.14
N PRO A 1040 -60.88 15.57 15.84
CA PRO A 1040 -59.56 16.14 16.09
C PRO A 1040 -58.58 15.81 14.94
N ALA A 1041 -57.85 16.83 14.43
CA ALA A 1041 -56.97 16.70 13.27
C ALA A 1041 -55.76 15.79 13.52
N ASN A 1042 -55.39 15.58 14.78
CA ASN A 1042 -54.30 14.70 15.22
C ASN A 1042 -54.60 13.20 15.02
N ARG A 1043 -55.84 12.81 14.67
CA ARG A 1043 -56.22 11.41 14.39
C ARG A 1043 -56.25 11.08 12.89
N ILE A 1044 -55.66 11.93 12.06
CA ILE A 1044 -55.56 11.73 10.61
C ILE A 1044 -54.09 11.66 10.22
N ALA A 1045 -53.71 10.58 9.53
CA ALA A 1045 -52.38 10.39 8.98
C ALA A 1045 -52.40 10.16 7.47
N ILE A 1046 -51.37 10.66 6.80
CA ILE A 1046 -51.13 10.48 5.36
C ILE A 1046 -49.88 9.62 5.18
N VAL A 1047 -49.96 8.61 4.30
CA VAL A 1047 -48.79 7.83 3.89
C VAL A 1047 -48.44 8.23 2.46
N SER A 1048 -47.41 9.07 2.31
CA SER A 1048 -46.98 9.65 1.03
C SER A 1048 -45.51 10.06 1.06
N GLU A 1049 -44.83 10.04 -0.09
CA GLU A 1049 -43.47 10.57 -0.25
C GLU A 1049 -43.43 12.11 -0.28
N LYS A 1050 -44.57 12.78 -0.45
CA LYS A 1050 -44.69 14.24 -0.36
C LYS A 1050 -45.16 14.63 1.04
N PRO A 1051 -44.29 15.19 1.90
CA PRO A 1051 -44.69 15.60 3.25
C PRO A 1051 -45.65 16.80 3.21
N ASP A 1052 -46.75 16.74 3.96
CA ASP A 1052 -47.63 17.88 4.22
C ASP A 1052 -47.33 18.45 5.62
N SER A 1053 -47.17 19.78 5.74
CA SER A 1053 -46.87 20.45 7.00
C SER A 1053 -48.06 20.56 7.97
N SER A 1054 -49.28 20.28 7.51
CA SER A 1054 -50.53 20.46 8.25
C SER A 1054 -51.16 19.16 8.77
N LEU A 1055 -50.68 17.99 8.33
CA LEU A 1055 -51.12 16.66 8.73
C LEU A 1055 -49.91 15.76 8.97
N GLN A 1056 -50.05 14.76 9.86
CA GLN A 1056 -48.95 13.82 10.09
C GLN A 1056 -48.71 12.96 8.84
N THR A 1057 -47.50 13.03 8.29
CA THR A 1057 -47.13 12.28 7.07
C THR A 1057 -46.05 11.23 7.35
N PHE A 1058 -46.22 10.02 6.79
CA PHE A 1058 -45.25 8.91 6.87
C PHE A 1058 -44.81 8.49 5.48
N SER A 1059 -43.51 8.23 5.30
CA SER A 1059 -43.00 7.76 4.01
C SER A 1059 -43.41 6.30 3.74
N PRO A 1060 -43.97 5.99 2.56
CA PRO A 1060 -44.36 4.63 2.17
C PRO A 1060 -43.18 3.67 2.01
N THR A 1061 -41.96 4.17 1.82
CA THR A 1061 -40.72 3.36 1.72
C THR A 1061 -40.06 3.12 3.08
N HIS A 1062 -40.63 3.62 4.18
CA HIS A 1062 -40.07 3.44 5.51
C HIS A 1062 -40.08 1.95 5.94
N PRO A 1063 -38.92 1.32 6.20
CA PRO A 1063 -38.83 -0.14 6.42
C PRO A 1063 -39.57 -0.65 7.67
N ASN A 1064 -39.94 0.25 8.58
CA ASN A 1064 -40.75 -0.04 9.77
C ASN A 1064 -42.06 0.78 9.83
N LEU A 1065 -42.70 1.06 8.69
CA LEU A 1065 -43.90 1.91 8.60
C LEU A 1065 -45.02 1.52 9.60
N ILE A 1066 -45.38 0.23 9.70
CA ILE A 1066 -46.45 -0.25 10.61
C ILE A 1066 -46.10 0.00 12.09
N PRO A 1067 -44.92 -0.40 12.60
CA PRO A 1067 -44.48 -0.05 13.95
C PRO A 1067 -44.50 1.47 14.23
N THR A 1068 -44.06 2.29 13.27
CA THR A 1068 -44.04 3.76 13.41
C THR A 1068 -45.46 4.35 13.49
N LEU A 1069 -46.39 3.88 12.65
CA LEU A 1069 -47.79 4.27 12.70
C LEU A 1069 -48.44 3.93 14.05
N ILE A 1070 -48.10 2.77 14.61
CA ILE A 1070 -48.61 2.36 15.94
C ILE A 1070 -48.03 3.23 17.05
N ALA A 1071 -46.75 3.59 17.00
CA ALA A 1071 -46.14 4.48 17.98
C ALA A 1071 -46.78 5.88 17.94
N TRP A 1072 -47.08 6.40 16.74
CA TRP A 1072 -47.80 7.67 16.58
C TRP A 1072 -49.24 7.60 17.12
N MET A 1073 -50.00 6.55 16.78
CA MET A 1073 -51.35 6.35 17.32
C MET A 1073 -51.34 6.24 18.84
N ARG A 1074 -50.33 5.60 19.43
CA ARG A 1074 -50.16 5.52 20.89
C ARG A 1074 -49.97 6.90 21.51
N ALA A 1075 -49.12 7.74 20.93
CA ALA A 1075 -48.91 9.10 21.42
C ALA A 1075 -50.21 9.93 21.34
N THR A 1076 -50.95 9.79 20.24
CA THR A 1076 -52.22 10.50 20.01
C THR A 1076 -53.31 10.12 21.03
N VAL A 1077 -53.38 8.84 21.44
CA VAL A 1077 -54.34 8.33 22.43
C VAL A 1077 -53.93 8.64 23.89
N LEU A 1078 -52.67 9.00 24.13
CA LEU A 1078 -52.17 9.39 25.45
C LEU A 1078 -52.27 10.91 25.70
N GLU A 1079 -52.42 11.71 24.64
CA GLU A 1079 -52.60 13.17 24.69
C GLU A 1079 -54.08 13.61 24.74
N ASP A 1080 -55.02 12.75 24.33
CA ASP A 1080 -56.49 12.90 24.49
C ASP A 1080 -56.99 12.24 25.80
#